data_AF-A0A6L9KD14-F1
#
_entry.id   AF-A0A6L9KD14-F1
#
_cell.length_a   1.000
_cell.length_b   1.000
_cell.length_c   1.000
_cell.angle_alpha   90.00
_cell.angle_beta   90.00
_cell.angle_gamma   90.00
#
_symmetry.space_group_name_H-M   'P 1'
#
loop_
_entity.id
_entity.type
_entity.pdbx_description
1 polymer ?
#
loop_
_entity_poly.entity_id
_entity_poly.type
_entity_poly.pdbx_seq_one_letter_code
_entity_poly.pdbx_strand_id
1 'polypeptide(L)'
;MKNLTLLFAACSMAFMSYAAGGNITYELNGGVTNSHGWQNKNDMYMGLNAAWNTFKPATTTWTALDVLIAANGAVNAVPLGIPTQAATIDKPFIEDPAVKAEWQWLVDYMVAADVAQGKALASAGGATLRYNLSAFFFSSVRTGWPASPDYSVLGQPEAFIPAWKHAFAGPATYDGTTEVVIPNPYKEGFTFDGWYDNAGFTGTKITSIAVGAEGNKALYAKWVEYIPTCKEVVALGAGKATKAGGIVTFIDGTTVYLQDASGGLKVEFTAAPDVVVGNKITLSGTTAALSTYIKITGATSLSKETATLPAIQTVIIPTLTADPAAYMFEYVYLEGLTIKSYGSGSVVLTDDLHDITLMANLNQVQLPVNTKINLKAIVSYDTQVVLVGEASKVTAAPVPRPETTVYPSLEDGKYTLTNKWLVSNKMDNLSANPIGTNGYVRGMSAKDGKMYFIDRELKQLTVIDGANGKKLAPIKLASNIFMHTIRNQANTADSSYVAGTLPFNDIKQDAAGHILLGNGIVSNLQPFQVWIIDLATGNGTMIIDEILKDNPDFALATIRFDAFGVYGDVNGNAIIMTANASAMEAYKWTITNGVAGKAEQILIDTSLPGTFLTGLTTPGTAPQIFPLDENYFYLDGNATLPTLIDMSGTVVDGFYNVPKAVEDWSVGLGSKAGHNGLIEFELGGEYFFLMASTNTVGVPPSAFRLFKWANANKEFAAVKSLWTLPEAGMGAASNAYRTAVPSIEVNETTKTATLYLYTGENGYGVYEFKNNAANSLKTINNNAVTVFVNNRTLTLSKEVASVAVYSIAGQLVAKAKNVSSLNLHSNGVFVVKATTFDGETAIHKVIVK
;
A
#
# COMPACT_ATOMS: atom_id res chain seq x y z
N MET A 1 -15.19 -70.44 -38.38
CA MET A 1 -16.57 -70.86 -38.75
C MET A 1 -17.19 -71.52 -37.55
N LYS A 2 -18.35 -71.00 -37.11
CA LYS A 2 -19.56 -71.71 -36.64
C LYS A 2 -19.37 -72.85 -35.62
N ASN A 3 -20.14 -73.02 -34.56
CA ASN A 3 -21.30 -72.34 -33.95
C ASN A 3 -21.73 -73.29 -32.79
N LEU A 4 -22.20 -72.72 -31.67
CA LEU A 4 -23.42 -73.13 -30.93
C LEU A 4 -23.52 -74.59 -30.40
N THR A 5 -23.91 -74.92 -29.16
CA THR A 5 -25.15 -74.50 -28.45
C THR A 5 -25.21 -75.12 -27.02
N LEU A 6 -25.70 -74.33 -26.04
CA LEU A 6 -26.40 -74.58 -24.74
C LEU A 6 -26.03 -75.81 -23.83
N LEU A 7 -25.71 -75.71 -22.52
CA LEU A 7 -26.23 -74.99 -21.33
C LEU A 7 -27.49 -75.62 -20.67
N PHE A 8 -27.34 -76.47 -19.63
CA PHE A 8 -27.63 -76.17 -18.20
C PHE A 8 -27.68 -77.40 -17.25
N ALA A 9 -27.20 -77.14 -16.01
CA ALA A 9 -27.57 -77.70 -14.69
C ALA A 9 -27.03 -79.09 -14.28
N ALA A 10 -26.45 -79.31 -13.08
CA ALA A 10 -26.16 -78.48 -11.91
C ALA A 10 -25.18 -79.21 -10.95
N CYS A 11 -24.56 -78.44 -10.06
CA CYS A 11 -23.77 -78.81 -8.86
C CYS A 11 -22.38 -79.44 -9.04
N SER A 12 -21.32 -78.66 -8.83
CA SER A 12 -20.53 -78.68 -7.57
C SER A 12 -19.29 -77.79 -7.63
N MET A 13 -19.07 -77.07 -6.52
CA MET A 13 -17.84 -76.37 -6.07
C MET A 13 -17.47 -75.04 -6.72
N ALA A 14 -18.14 -73.96 -6.26
CA ALA A 14 -17.44 -72.72 -6.00
C ALA A 14 -17.01 -72.74 -4.53
N PHE A 15 -15.70 -72.80 -4.26
CA PHE A 15 -15.15 -72.47 -2.95
C PHE A 15 -15.35 -70.98 -2.73
N MET A 16 -16.47 -70.58 -2.11
CA MET A 16 -16.49 -69.37 -1.30
C MET A 16 -15.90 -69.77 0.05
N SER A 17 -14.70 -69.28 0.35
CA SER A 17 -14.17 -69.31 1.71
C SER A 17 -15.20 -68.63 2.60
N TYR A 18 -15.74 -69.36 3.58
CA TYR A 18 -16.44 -68.75 4.70
C TYR A 18 -15.45 -67.75 5.31
N ALA A 19 -15.78 -66.45 5.24
CA ALA A 19 -15.08 -65.47 6.04
C ALA A 19 -15.28 -65.90 7.50
N ALA A 20 -14.22 -66.42 8.11
CA ALA A 20 -14.22 -66.74 9.53
C ALA A 20 -14.02 -65.42 10.27
N GLY A 21 -15.10 -64.66 10.37
CA GLY A 21 -15.15 -63.47 11.21
C GLY A 21 -14.73 -63.78 12.65
N GLY A 22 -14.54 -62.75 13.48
CA GLY A 22 -13.92 -62.90 14.80
C GLY A 22 -14.57 -62.06 15.88
N ASN A 23 -14.09 -62.23 17.12
CA ASN A 23 -14.49 -61.39 18.24
C ASN A 23 -13.74 -60.06 18.21
N ILE A 24 -14.38 -59.00 18.69
CA ILE A 24 -13.79 -57.67 18.85
C ILE A 24 -13.71 -57.37 20.34
N THR A 25 -12.53 -57.05 20.84
CA THR A 25 -12.28 -56.66 22.22
C THR A 25 -11.86 -55.20 22.26
N TYR A 26 -12.45 -54.43 23.18
CA TYR A 26 -12.21 -52.99 23.31
C TYR A 26 -11.54 -52.68 24.64
N GLU A 27 -10.39 -52.01 24.56
CA GLU A 27 -9.63 -51.51 25.69
C GLU A 27 -9.84 -49.99 25.77
N LEU A 28 -10.78 -49.57 26.62
CA LEU A 28 -11.26 -48.19 26.67
C LEU A 28 -10.26 -47.21 27.31
N ASN A 29 -9.20 -47.69 27.98
CA ASN A 29 -8.16 -46.87 28.60
C ASN A 29 -8.71 -45.72 29.48
N GLY A 30 -9.68 -46.05 30.33
CA GLY A 30 -10.35 -45.13 31.25
C GLY A 30 -11.60 -44.43 30.69
N GLY A 31 -12.11 -44.82 29.52
CA GLY A 31 -13.49 -44.51 29.08
C GLY A 31 -14.54 -45.42 29.77
N VAL A 32 -15.82 -45.04 29.70
CA VAL A 32 -16.93 -45.75 30.40
C VAL A 32 -17.89 -46.50 29.45
N THR A 33 -18.44 -47.64 29.90
CA THR A 33 -19.66 -48.29 29.36
C THR A 33 -20.91 -47.79 30.11
N ASN A 34 -22.12 -47.93 29.55
CA ASN A 34 -23.34 -47.47 30.26
C ASN A 34 -23.59 -48.27 31.56
N SER A 35 -24.15 -47.62 32.60
CA SER A 35 -24.44 -48.26 33.90
C SER A 35 -25.60 -49.25 33.88
N HIS A 36 -26.30 -49.37 32.75
CA HIS A 36 -27.51 -50.19 32.58
C HIS A 36 -27.24 -51.52 31.86
N GLY A 37 -26.00 -51.78 31.46
CA GLY A 37 -25.58 -53.03 30.81
C GLY A 37 -26.08 -53.20 29.36
N TRP A 38 -26.58 -52.14 28.72
CA TRP A 38 -27.08 -52.20 27.34
C TRP A 38 -25.92 -52.37 26.34
N GLN A 39 -25.99 -53.38 25.48
CA GLN A 39 -24.94 -53.72 24.52
C GLN A 39 -25.19 -53.12 23.13
N ASN A 40 -26.38 -52.58 22.88
CA ASN A 40 -26.78 -52.00 21.58
C ASN A 40 -28.05 -51.12 21.75
N LYS A 41 -28.48 -50.45 20.67
CA LYS A 41 -29.72 -49.64 20.68
C LYS A 41 -30.98 -50.45 20.97
N ASN A 42 -31.00 -51.76 20.67
CA ASN A 42 -32.13 -52.63 20.96
C ASN A 42 -32.28 -52.86 22.47
N ASP A 43 -31.19 -53.09 23.20
CA ASP A 43 -31.22 -53.23 24.66
C ASP A 43 -31.71 -51.93 25.33
N MET A 44 -31.25 -50.78 24.84
CA MET A 44 -31.72 -49.47 25.30
C MET A 44 -33.20 -49.26 24.99
N TYR A 45 -33.66 -49.66 23.80
CA TYR A 45 -35.07 -49.60 23.43
C TYR A 45 -35.94 -50.49 24.33
N MET A 46 -35.45 -51.68 24.68
CA MET A 46 -36.12 -52.58 25.62
C MET A 46 -36.05 -52.08 27.08
N GLY A 47 -34.98 -51.38 27.45
CA GLY A 47 -34.90 -50.65 28.73
C GLY A 47 -35.96 -49.55 28.81
N LEU A 48 -36.16 -48.80 27.74
CA LEU A 48 -37.21 -47.78 27.66
C LEU A 48 -38.61 -48.41 27.76
N ASN A 49 -38.82 -49.58 27.15
CA ASN A 49 -40.05 -50.36 27.32
C ASN A 49 -40.27 -50.77 28.79
N ALA A 50 -39.23 -51.21 29.50
CA ALA A 50 -39.32 -51.57 30.91
C ALA A 50 -39.68 -50.36 31.80
N ALA A 51 -39.06 -49.21 31.56
CA ALA A 51 -39.39 -47.96 32.23
C ALA A 51 -40.85 -47.54 31.94
N TRP A 52 -41.30 -47.68 30.70
CA TRP A 52 -42.67 -47.41 30.30
C TRP A 52 -43.69 -48.33 30.98
N ASN A 53 -43.42 -49.64 31.03
CA ASN A 53 -44.27 -50.61 31.72
C ASN A 53 -44.39 -50.32 33.21
N THR A 54 -43.28 -49.90 33.84
CA THR A 54 -43.25 -49.49 35.24
C THR A 54 -44.11 -48.25 35.47
N PHE A 55 -44.00 -47.24 34.60
CA PHE A 55 -44.79 -46.01 34.68
C PHE A 55 -46.29 -46.20 34.39
N LYS A 56 -46.64 -47.12 33.47
CA LYS A 56 -48.04 -47.39 33.03
C LYS A 56 -48.71 -48.60 33.69
N PRO A 57 -48.18 -49.07 34.82
CA PRO A 57 -48.35 -50.44 35.32
C PRO A 57 -48.80 -51.47 34.26
N ALA A 58 -48.01 -51.60 33.19
CA ALA A 58 -48.30 -52.48 32.06
C ALA A 58 -47.30 -53.65 31.99
N THR A 59 -47.59 -54.65 31.16
CA THR A 59 -46.72 -55.81 30.89
C THR A 59 -46.44 -55.98 29.40
N THR A 60 -46.57 -54.89 28.64
CA THR A 60 -46.46 -54.90 27.18
C THR A 60 -45.00 -55.14 26.78
N THR A 61 -44.74 -56.16 25.98
CA THR A 61 -43.41 -56.37 25.41
C THR A 61 -43.35 -55.77 24.01
N TRP A 62 -42.55 -54.72 23.83
CA TRP A 62 -42.34 -54.14 22.51
C TRP A 62 -41.59 -55.12 21.61
N THR A 63 -41.89 -55.09 20.32
CA THR A 63 -41.11 -55.81 19.31
C THR A 63 -39.67 -55.29 19.32
N ALA A 64 -38.69 -56.19 19.33
CA ALA A 64 -37.29 -55.82 19.32
C ALA A 64 -36.96 -54.88 18.14
N LEU A 65 -36.11 -53.89 18.40
CA LEU A 65 -35.76 -52.81 17.48
C LEU A 65 -35.08 -53.33 16.21
N ASP A 66 -34.23 -54.35 16.32
CA ASP A 66 -33.58 -55.02 15.20
C ASP A 66 -34.58 -55.67 14.25
N VAL A 67 -35.63 -56.32 14.77
CA VAL A 67 -36.74 -56.88 13.99
C VAL A 67 -37.52 -55.75 13.29
N LEU A 68 -37.75 -54.63 13.99
CA LEU A 68 -38.43 -53.46 13.40
C LEU A 68 -37.62 -52.80 12.28
N ILE A 69 -36.29 -52.74 12.43
CA ILE A 69 -35.37 -52.22 11.41
C ILE A 69 -35.34 -53.15 10.20
N ALA A 70 -35.23 -54.47 10.42
CA ALA A 70 -35.17 -55.48 9.36
C ALA A 70 -36.47 -55.54 8.54
N ALA A 71 -37.63 -55.34 9.16
CA ALA A 71 -38.92 -55.38 8.49
C ALA A 71 -39.20 -54.17 7.59
N ASN A 72 -38.59 -53.01 7.86
CA ASN A 72 -38.99 -51.74 7.22
C ASN A 72 -37.90 -51.07 6.38
N GLY A 73 -36.65 -51.55 6.42
CA GLY A 73 -35.52 -50.90 5.75
C GLY A 73 -35.11 -49.59 6.42
N ALA A 74 -33.81 -49.34 6.55
CA ALA A 74 -33.27 -48.22 7.33
C ALA A 74 -33.49 -46.81 6.72
N VAL A 75 -34.37 -46.64 5.72
CA VAL A 75 -34.35 -45.42 4.89
C VAL A 75 -35.76 -44.89 4.57
N ASN A 76 -36.06 -43.72 5.16
CA ASN A 76 -36.94 -42.65 4.67
C ASN A 76 -38.44 -42.86 4.45
N ALA A 77 -39.05 -43.98 4.82
CA ALA A 77 -40.51 -44.09 4.72
C ALA A 77 -41.14 -45.03 5.75
N VAL A 78 -41.16 -44.64 7.04
CA VAL A 78 -42.04 -45.31 8.01
C VAL A 78 -42.74 -44.30 8.92
N PRO A 79 -44.08 -44.16 8.83
CA PRO A 79 -44.90 -43.35 9.72
C PRO A 79 -45.22 -44.09 11.03
N LEU A 80 -44.24 -44.80 11.60
CA LEU A 80 -44.42 -45.47 12.88
C LEU A 80 -43.56 -44.72 13.89
N GLY A 81 -44.20 -43.94 14.77
CA GLY A 81 -43.58 -43.61 16.05
C GLY A 81 -43.21 -44.91 16.77
N ILE A 82 -42.38 -44.87 17.82
CA ILE A 82 -42.26 -45.95 18.82
C ILE A 82 -43.66 -46.56 18.92
N PRO A 83 -43.82 -47.83 18.52
CA PRO A 83 -45.00 -48.34 17.82
C PRO A 83 -46.26 -47.93 18.56
N THR A 84 -47.37 -47.87 17.84
CA THR A 84 -48.77 -47.76 18.28
C THR A 84 -49.13 -48.42 19.64
N GLN A 85 -48.27 -49.28 20.17
CA GLN A 85 -48.22 -49.87 21.51
C GLN A 85 -47.95 -48.88 22.68
N ALA A 86 -47.31 -47.72 22.45
CA ALA A 86 -46.92 -46.77 23.53
C ALA A 86 -47.52 -45.35 23.34
N ALA A 87 -48.83 -45.28 23.09
CA ALA A 87 -49.56 -44.02 22.85
C ALA A 87 -49.38 -42.94 23.93
N THR A 88 -48.87 -43.32 25.11
CA THR A 88 -48.69 -42.50 26.31
C THR A 88 -47.22 -42.16 26.63
N ILE A 89 -46.27 -42.30 25.71
CA ILE A 89 -44.97 -41.62 25.86
C ILE A 89 -45.23 -40.14 25.61
N ASP A 90 -45.37 -39.40 26.70
CA ASP A 90 -45.74 -38.00 26.75
C ASP A 90 -44.98 -37.28 27.86
N LYS A 91 -45.32 -36.01 28.08
CA LYS A 91 -44.66 -35.17 29.07
C LYS A 91 -44.69 -35.78 30.49
N PRO A 92 -45.83 -36.28 31.01
CA PRO A 92 -45.87 -37.01 32.28
C PRO A 92 -44.89 -38.19 32.39
N PHE A 93 -44.68 -38.97 31.33
CA PHE A 93 -43.74 -40.09 31.35
C PHE A 93 -42.29 -39.62 31.58
N ILE A 94 -41.85 -38.61 30.82
CA ILE A 94 -40.47 -38.09 30.94
C ILE A 94 -40.26 -37.28 32.21
N GLU A 95 -41.31 -36.68 32.76
CA GLU A 95 -41.24 -35.92 34.01
C GLU A 95 -41.37 -36.79 35.27
N ASP A 96 -41.75 -38.08 35.13
CA ASP A 96 -41.78 -39.02 36.25
C ASP A 96 -40.38 -39.10 36.91
N PRO A 97 -40.26 -38.97 38.25
CA PRO A 97 -38.95 -38.93 38.89
C PRO A 97 -38.05 -40.13 38.61
N ALA A 98 -38.61 -41.33 38.49
CA ALA A 98 -37.83 -42.55 38.23
C ALA A 98 -37.41 -42.63 36.76
N VAL A 99 -38.32 -42.33 35.83
CA VAL A 99 -38.00 -42.26 34.40
C VAL A 99 -36.99 -41.13 34.13
N LYS A 100 -37.19 -39.96 34.73
CA LYS A 100 -36.32 -38.80 34.61
C LYS A 100 -34.92 -39.10 35.12
N ALA A 101 -34.79 -39.79 36.25
CA ALA A 101 -33.50 -40.18 36.79
C ALA A 101 -32.68 -41.05 35.82
N GLU A 102 -33.36 -41.87 35.00
CA GLU A 102 -32.71 -42.78 34.04
C GLU A 102 -32.59 -42.21 32.62
N TRP A 103 -33.55 -41.41 32.15
CA TRP A 103 -33.73 -41.05 30.73
C TRP A 103 -33.62 -39.55 30.41
N GLN A 104 -33.40 -38.68 31.40
CA GLN A 104 -33.31 -37.22 31.15
C GLN A 104 -32.23 -36.85 30.12
N TRP A 105 -31.10 -37.56 30.12
CA TRP A 105 -30.01 -37.31 29.16
C TRP A 105 -30.47 -37.44 27.71
N LEU A 106 -31.37 -38.39 27.42
CA LEU A 106 -31.85 -38.64 26.06
C LEU A 106 -32.74 -37.48 25.60
N VAL A 107 -33.50 -36.91 26.53
CA VAL A 107 -34.36 -35.75 26.28
C VAL A 107 -33.52 -34.51 26.00
N ASP A 108 -32.50 -34.25 26.82
CA ASP A 108 -31.59 -33.11 26.65
C ASP A 108 -30.83 -33.21 25.31
N TYR A 109 -30.41 -34.42 24.96
CA TYR A 109 -29.77 -34.71 23.66
C TYR A 109 -30.70 -34.36 22.48
N MET A 110 -31.97 -34.76 22.53
CA MET A 110 -32.93 -34.44 21.47
C MET A 110 -33.18 -32.93 21.35
N VAL A 111 -33.34 -32.21 22.48
CA VAL A 111 -33.48 -30.74 22.48
C VAL A 111 -32.29 -30.08 21.78
N ALA A 112 -31.07 -30.51 22.09
CA ALA A 112 -29.86 -29.93 21.52
C ALA A 112 -29.73 -30.21 20.02
N ALA A 113 -30.03 -31.44 19.59
CA ALA A 113 -30.04 -31.82 18.18
C ALA A 113 -31.05 -30.99 17.37
N ASP A 114 -32.22 -30.71 17.95
CA ASP A 114 -33.20 -29.80 17.36
C ASP A 114 -32.62 -28.41 17.15
N VAL A 115 -32.08 -27.78 18.21
CA VAL A 115 -31.52 -26.42 18.14
C VAL A 115 -30.40 -26.33 17.10
N ALA A 116 -29.47 -27.29 17.09
CA ALA A 116 -28.34 -27.31 16.16
C ALA A 116 -28.77 -27.38 14.69
N GLN A 117 -29.89 -28.06 14.42
CA GLN A 117 -30.44 -28.21 13.07
C GLN A 117 -31.51 -27.17 12.73
N GLY A 118 -31.64 -26.11 13.54
CA GLY A 118 -32.67 -25.08 13.34
C GLY A 118 -34.09 -25.61 13.45
N LYS A 119 -34.27 -26.72 14.16
CA LYS A 119 -35.58 -27.29 14.53
C LYS A 119 -35.90 -26.89 15.97
N ALA A 120 -37.17 -26.89 16.33
CA ALA A 120 -37.59 -26.66 17.70
C ALA A 120 -38.14 -27.96 18.28
N LEU A 121 -37.54 -28.50 19.34
CA LEU A 121 -38.24 -29.47 20.18
C LEU A 121 -39.37 -28.69 20.86
N ALA A 122 -40.59 -28.77 20.32
CA ALA A 122 -41.75 -28.22 21.00
C ALA A 122 -41.89 -28.99 22.32
N SER A 123 -41.44 -28.40 23.43
CA SER A 123 -41.41 -28.94 24.79
C SER A 123 -42.80 -29.25 25.39
N ALA A 124 -43.84 -29.43 24.56
CA ALA A 124 -45.23 -29.45 24.98
C ALA A 124 -46.19 -30.35 24.19
N GLY A 125 -45.73 -31.43 23.52
CA GLY A 125 -46.65 -32.38 22.87
C GLY A 125 -46.13 -33.81 22.81
N GLY A 126 -46.91 -34.79 23.29
CA GLY A 126 -46.52 -36.21 23.29
C GLY A 126 -46.15 -36.76 21.91
N ALA A 127 -46.69 -36.18 20.82
CA ALA A 127 -46.34 -36.59 19.47
C ALA A 127 -44.87 -36.22 19.11
N THR A 128 -44.42 -35.00 19.37
CA THR A 128 -43.06 -34.54 19.03
C THR A 128 -41.98 -35.35 19.73
N LEU A 129 -42.18 -35.64 21.02
CA LEU A 129 -41.27 -36.47 21.80
C LEU A 129 -41.18 -37.90 21.23
N ARG A 130 -42.32 -38.54 20.94
CA ARG A 130 -42.34 -39.90 20.38
C ARG A 130 -41.61 -39.99 19.06
N TYR A 131 -41.85 -39.05 18.15
CA TYR A 131 -41.21 -39.08 16.83
C TYR A 131 -39.72 -38.73 16.88
N ASN A 132 -39.29 -37.88 17.82
CA ASN A 132 -37.87 -37.66 18.09
C ASN A 132 -37.17 -38.91 18.62
N LEU A 133 -37.76 -39.57 19.62
CA LEU A 133 -37.24 -40.83 20.13
C LEU A 133 -37.20 -41.90 19.02
N SER A 134 -38.23 -41.95 18.17
CA SER A 134 -38.27 -42.86 17.02
C SER A 134 -37.11 -42.59 16.07
N ALA A 135 -36.96 -41.35 15.63
CA ALA A 135 -35.88 -40.94 14.73
C ALA A 135 -34.50 -41.25 15.32
N PHE A 136 -34.33 -41.08 16.64
CA PHE A 136 -33.11 -41.44 17.34
C PHE A 136 -32.84 -42.96 17.34
N PHE A 137 -33.83 -43.80 17.69
CA PHE A 137 -33.65 -45.26 17.75
C PHE A 137 -33.47 -45.89 16.36
N PHE A 138 -34.19 -45.38 15.35
CA PHE A 138 -34.09 -45.84 13.96
C PHE A 138 -32.94 -45.20 13.17
N SER A 139 -32.17 -44.27 13.78
CA SER A 139 -31.11 -43.51 13.10
C SER A 139 -31.62 -42.85 11.80
N SER A 140 -32.76 -42.17 11.88
CA SER A 140 -33.49 -41.65 10.73
C SER A 140 -33.85 -40.17 10.89
N VAL A 141 -34.52 -39.62 9.88
CA VAL A 141 -35.12 -38.29 9.90
C VAL A 141 -36.60 -38.35 9.60
N ARG A 142 -37.39 -37.48 10.22
CA ARG A 142 -38.78 -37.25 9.86
C ARG A 142 -38.98 -35.82 9.38
N THR A 143 -39.35 -35.69 8.11
CA THR A 143 -39.55 -34.39 7.45
C THR A 143 -40.97 -33.84 7.61
N GLY A 144 -41.97 -34.70 7.90
CA GLY A 144 -43.37 -34.31 8.12
C GLY A 144 -43.72 -34.08 9.60
N TRP A 145 -44.78 -33.32 9.89
CA TRP A 145 -45.13 -32.93 11.26
C TRP A 145 -45.57 -34.11 12.16
N PRO A 146 -45.12 -34.17 13.45
CA PRO A 146 -43.98 -33.44 13.99
C PRO A 146 -42.65 -33.85 13.33
N ALA A 147 -41.92 -32.87 12.81
CA ALA A 147 -40.60 -33.09 12.24
C ALA A 147 -39.60 -33.45 13.35
N SER A 148 -38.58 -34.21 13.02
CA SER A 148 -37.45 -34.51 13.90
C SER A 148 -36.16 -33.93 13.33
N PRO A 149 -35.11 -33.80 14.15
CA PRO A 149 -33.73 -33.73 13.68
C PRO A 149 -33.41 -34.96 12.83
N ASP A 150 -32.42 -34.78 11.97
CA ASP A 150 -31.83 -35.86 11.20
C ASP A 150 -30.76 -36.57 12.05
N TYR A 151 -31.05 -37.81 12.46
CA TYR A 151 -30.14 -38.67 13.19
C TYR A 151 -29.37 -39.66 12.28
N SER A 152 -29.52 -39.53 10.96
CA SER A 152 -28.81 -40.35 9.96
C SER A 152 -27.49 -39.73 9.48
N VAL A 153 -27.29 -38.42 9.71
CA VAL A 153 -26.07 -37.70 9.31
C VAL A 153 -24.89 -38.02 10.25
N LEU A 154 -23.80 -38.55 9.67
CA LEU A 154 -22.50 -38.66 10.33
C LEU A 154 -21.94 -37.25 10.63
N GLY A 155 -21.66 -36.93 11.91
CA GLY A 155 -21.01 -35.67 12.31
C GLY A 155 -21.86 -34.61 13.02
N GLN A 156 -22.90 -34.98 13.78
CA GLN A 156 -23.55 -34.08 14.74
C GLN A 156 -22.57 -33.71 15.89
N PRO A 157 -22.65 -32.52 16.51
CA PRO A 157 -21.50 -31.77 17.02
C PRO A 157 -20.68 -32.50 18.09
N GLU A 158 -19.38 -32.68 17.81
CA GLU A 158 -18.35 -33.17 18.75
C GLU A 158 -18.25 -32.32 20.03
N ALA A 159 -18.81 -31.09 20.04
CA ALA A 159 -18.81 -30.19 21.18
C ALA A 159 -19.80 -30.56 22.31
N PHE A 160 -20.70 -31.55 22.13
CA PHE A 160 -21.73 -31.88 23.15
C PHE A 160 -21.78 -33.35 23.58
N ILE A 161 -20.70 -34.10 23.34
CA ILE A 161 -20.47 -35.41 23.97
C ILE A 161 -20.45 -35.35 25.53
N PRO A 162 -20.29 -34.23 26.27
CA PRO A 162 -20.38 -34.25 27.74
C PRO A 162 -21.75 -34.57 28.34
N ALA A 163 -22.83 -34.65 27.56
CA ALA A 163 -24.12 -35.18 28.02
C ALA A 163 -24.24 -36.71 27.83
N TRP A 164 -23.28 -37.35 27.15
CA TRP A 164 -23.10 -38.80 27.15
C TRP A 164 -22.42 -39.22 28.45
N LYS A 165 -23.18 -39.45 29.51
CA LYS A 165 -22.65 -40.25 30.61
C LYS A 165 -22.53 -41.74 30.27
N HIS A 166 -23.07 -42.18 29.12
CA HIS A 166 -23.33 -43.61 28.88
C HIS A 166 -23.42 -43.98 27.39
N ALA A 167 -22.30 -44.19 26.68
CA ALA A 167 -22.28 -45.07 25.50
C ALA A 167 -20.86 -45.37 25.00
N PHE A 168 -20.42 -46.61 25.20
CA PHE A 168 -19.66 -47.33 24.20
C PHE A 168 -20.38 -48.68 24.00
N ALA A 169 -20.83 -48.94 22.76
CA ALA A 169 -21.48 -50.18 22.35
C ALA A 169 -20.98 -50.52 20.93
N GLY A 170 -19.73 -50.95 20.85
CA GLY A 170 -19.14 -51.47 19.61
C GLY A 170 -19.60 -52.91 19.34
N PRO A 171 -19.65 -53.34 18.07
CA PRO A 171 -19.94 -54.72 17.73
C PRO A 171 -18.95 -55.66 18.43
N ALA A 172 -19.45 -56.67 19.15
CA ALA A 172 -18.62 -57.64 19.85
C ALA A 172 -18.04 -58.72 18.90
N THR A 173 -18.62 -58.84 17.70
CA THR A 173 -18.21 -59.81 16.67
C THR A 173 -18.43 -59.21 15.28
N TYR A 174 -17.78 -59.79 14.27
CA TYR A 174 -18.03 -59.54 12.86
C TYR A 174 -17.97 -60.86 12.10
N ASP A 175 -18.65 -60.98 10.95
CA ASP A 175 -18.69 -62.22 10.15
C ASP A 175 -17.78 -62.16 8.90
N GLY A 176 -17.11 -61.02 8.68
CA GLY A 176 -16.20 -60.78 7.57
C GLY A 176 -16.89 -60.65 6.19
N THR A 177 -18.22 -60.72 6.12
CA THR A 177 -18.98 -60.59 4.87
C THR A 177 -19.34 -59.14 4.54
N THR A 178 -19.41 -58.28 5.56
CA THR A 178 -19.66 -56.85 5.43
C THR A 178 -18.62 -56.04 6.19
N GLU A 179 -18.40 -54.80 5.76
CA GLU A 179 -17.58 -53.85 6.51
C GLU A 179 -18.27 -53.49 7.83
N VAL A 180 -17.50 -53.44 8.92
CA VAL A 180 -17.98 -53.09 10.25
C VAL A 180 -17.33 -51.78 10.72
N VAL A 181 -18.11 -50.71 10.79
CA VAL A 181 -17.65 -49.40 11.29
C VAL A 181 -17.54 -49.43 12.80
N ILE A 182 -16.45 -48.89 13.36
CA ILE A 182 -16.20 -48.88 14.80
C ILE A 182 -16.64 -47.54 15.40
N PRO A 183 -17.53 -47.52 16.42
CA PRO A 183 -17.99 -46.28 17.03
C PRO A 183 -16.94 -45.64 17.94
N ASN A 184 -17.02 -44.33 18.12
CA ASN A 184 -16.14 -43.58 19.02
C ASN A 184 -16.61 -43.73 20.48
N PRO A 185 -15.72 -44.05 21.43
CA PRO A 185 -16.03 -44.08 22.86
C PRO A 185 -16.08 -42.67 23.45
N TYR A 186 -16.43 -42.54 24.74
CA TYR A 186 -16.36 -41.27 25.48
C TYR A 186 -15.52 -41.36 26.78
N LYS A 187 -14.84 -40.26 27.11
CA LYS A 187 -14.11 -40.04 28.36
C LYS A 187 -14.21 -38.56 28.76
N GLU A 188 -14.73 -38.27 29.95
CA GLU A 188 -14.88 -36.91 30.45
C GLU A 188 -13.53 -36.17 30.54
N GLY A 189 -13.46 -34.95 30.00
CA GLY A 189 -12.24 -34.14 29.98
C GLY A 189 -11.22 -34.52 28.90
N PHE A 190 -11.54 -35.45 28.00
CA PHE A 190 -10.66 -35.88 26.91
C PHE A 190 -11.40 -35.95 25.56
N THR A 191 -10.70 -35.63 24.48
CA THR A 191 -11.09 -35.88 23.09
C THR A 191 -10.61 -37.27 22.66
N PHE A 192 -11.47 -38.04 21.98
CA PHE A 192 -11.10 -39.33 21.40
C PHE A 192 -10.19 -39.12 20.18
N ASP A 193 -8.95 -39.62 20.23
CA ASP A 193 -7.99 -39.50 19.14
C ASP A 193 -8.02 -40.70 18.17
N GLY A 194 -8.72 -41.79 18.50
CA GLY A 194 -8.91 -42.92 17.59
C GLY A 194 -8.65 -44.30 18.21
N TRP A 195 -9.04 -45.34 17.47
CA TRP A 195 -8.74 -46.74 17.80
C TRP A 195 -7.42 -47.19 17.18
N TYR A 196 -6.67 -48.00 17.91
CA TYR A 196 -5.43 -48.61 17.45
C TYR A 196 -5.44 -50.10 17.78
N ASP A 197 -4.70 -50.92 17.03
CA ASP A 197 -4.58 -52.36 17.28
C ASP A 197 -3.55 -52.71 18.38
N ASN A 198 -2.93 -51.69 18.98
CA ASN A 198 -1.90 -51.85 20.01
C ASN A 198 -2.03 -50.80 21.12
N ALA A 199 -1.63 -51.19 22.34
CA ALA A 199 -1.63 -50.32 23.51
C ALA A 199 -0.63 -49.14 23.44
N GLY A 200 0.35 -49.20 22.52
CA GLY A 200 1.29 -48.10 22.27
C GLY A 200 0.73 -47.00 21.37
N PHE A 201 -0.47 -47.18 20.82
CA PHE A 201 -1.13 -46.28 19.87
C PHE A 201 -0.28 -45.89 18.65
N THR A 202 0.51 -46.85 18.17
CA THR A 202 1.33 -46.69 16.97
C THR A 202 0.59 -47.16 15.72
N GLY A 203 0.97 -46.66 14.53
CA GLY A 203 0.33 -47.04 13.27
C GLY A 203 -0.87 -46.18 12.89
N THR A 204 -1.73 -46.71 12.01
CA THR A 204 -2.88 -45.97 11.45
C THR A 204 -4.12 -46.15 12.34
N LYS A 205 -4.90 -45.07 12.48
CA LYS A 205 -6.19 -45.10 13.19
C LYS A 205 -7.15 -46.08 12.50
N ILE A 206 -7.81 -46.91 13.30
CA ILE A 206 -8.79 -47.89 12.83
C ILE A 206 -10.19 -47.27 12.94
N THR A 207 -10.87 -47.10 11.81
CA THR A 207 -12.25 -46.57 11.75
C THR A 207 -13.27 -47.66 11.38
N SER A 208 -12.83 -48.74 10.75
CA SER A 208 -13.66 -49.89 10.37
C SER A 208 -12.84 -51.19 10.26
N ILE A 209 -13.54 -52.32 10.23
CA ILE A 209 -13.02 -53.64 9.87
C ILE A 209 -13.54 -53.98 8.47
N ALA A 210 -12.63 -54.18 7.52
CA ALA A 210 -12.96 -54.37 6.11
C ALA A 210 -13.61 -55.73 5.79
N VAL A 211 -14.32 -55.80 4.65
CA VAL A 211 -14.83 -57.06 4.07
C VAL A 211 -13.66 -58.02 3.81
N GLY A 212 -13.85 -59.29 4.14
CA GLY A 212 -12.82 -60.33 4.03
C GLY A 212 -11.79 -60.33 5.16
N ALA A 213 -11.95 -59.47 6.19
CA ALA A 213 -11.14 -59.57 7.39
C ALA A 213 -11.44 -60.87 8.16
N GLU A 214 -10.41 -61.46 8.76
CA GLU A 214 -10.52 -62.67 9.55
C GLU A 214 -9.81 -62.52 10.92
N GLY A 215 -10.23 -63.34 11.89
CA GLY A 215 -9.63 -63.46 13.22
C GLY A 215 -10.05 -62.39 14.25
N ASN A 216 -9.71 -62.61 15.51
CA ASN A 216 -10.07 -61.69 16.60
C ASN A 216 -9.34 -60.33 16.47
N LYS A 217 -10.01 -59.24 16.82
CA LYS A 217 -9.47 -57.87 16.83
C LYS A 217 -9.44 -57.31 18.26
N ALA A 218 -8.33 -56.73 18.67
CA ALA A 218 -8.23 -55.95 19.90
C ALA A 218 -8.03 -54.47 19.52
N LEU A 219 -8.87 -53.58 20.05
CA LEU A 219 -8.87 -52.16 19.74
C LEU A 219 -8.68 -51.33 21.01
N TYR A 220 -7.68 -50.45 21.00
CA TYR A 220 -7.25 -49.62 22.12
C TYR A 220 -7.64 -48.16 21.85
N ALA A 221 -8.41 -47.56 22.75
CA ALA A 221 -8.84 -46.17 22.64
C ALA A 221 -7.70 -45.21 23.06
N LYS A 222 -7.33 -44.29 22.18
CA LYS A 222 -6.41 -43.20 22.51
C LYS A 222 -7.19 -41.92 22.87
N TRP A 223 -6.74 -41.25 23.93
CA TRP A 223 -7.36 -40.04 24.46
C TRP A 223 -6.36 -38.89 24.47
N VAL A 224 -6.81 -37.71 24.05
CA VAL A 224 -6.07 -36.45 24.19
C VAL A 224 -6.85 -35.56 25.14
N GLU A 225 -6.17 -34.87 26.05
CA GLU A 225 -6.84 -33.97 26.98
C GLU A 225 -7.61 -32.87 26.25
N TYR A 226 -8.84 -32.59 26.67
CA TYR A 226 -9.65 -31.54 26.06
C TYR A 226 -9.16 -30.17 26.52
N ILE A 227 -8.80 -29.32 25.55
CA ILE A 227 -8.39 -27.94 25.78
C ILE A 227 -9.40 -27.03 25.09
N PRO A 228 -10.21 -26.25 25.84
CA PRO A 228 -11.15 -25.30 25.27
C PRO A 228 -10.45 -24.28 24.36
N THR A 229 -11.12 -23.92 23.27
CA THR A 229 -10.72 -22.82 22.38
C THR A 229 -10.84 -21.48 23.08
N CYS A 230 -10.13 -20.46 22.58
CA CYS A 230 -10.21 -19.10 23.12
C CYS A 230 -11.66 -18.60 23.20
N LYS A 231 -12.45 -18.84 22.14
CA LYS A 231 -13.87 -18.44 22.09
C LYS A 231 -14.74 -19.15 23.13
N GLU A 232 -14.51 -20.44 23.36
CA GLU A 232 -15.24 -21.20 24.39
C GLU A 232 -14.91 -20.69 25.79
N VAL A 233 -13.63 -20.40 26.07
CA VAL A 233 -13.20 -19.80 27.34
C VAL A 233 -13.92 -18.47 27.58
N VAL A 234 -14.01 -17.62 26.56
CA VAL A 234 -14.72 -16.33 26.65
C VAL A 234 -16.21 -16.53 26.96
N ALA A 235 -16.83 -17.60 26.45
CA ALA A 235 -18.24 -17.90 26.67
C ALA A 235 -18.58 -18.44 28.08
N LEU A 236 -17.60 -18.91 28.87
CA LEU A 236 -17.83 -19.48 30.20
C LEU A 236 -18.34 -18.46 31.25
N GLY A 237 -18.13 -17.17 30.99
CA GLY A 237 -18.33 -16.11 32.00
C GLY A 237 -17.26 -16.14 33.09
N ALA A 238 -17.30 -15.18 34.02
CA ALA A 238 -16.30 -15.03 35.07
C ALA A 238 -16.43 -16.06 36.21
N GLY A 239 -15.32 -16.36 36.89
CA GLY A 239 -15.25 -17.19 38.10
C GLY A 239 -15.22 -18.70 37.84
N LYS A 240 -14.92 -19.15 36.62
CA LYS A 240 -14.90 -20.57 36.25
C LYS A 240 -13.46 -21.08 36.13
N ALA A 241 -13.14 -22.15 36.83
CA ALA A 241 -11.90 -22.87 36.61
C ALA A 241 -11.93 -23.50 35.21
N THR A 242 -10.88 -23.30 34.42
CA THR A 242 -10.81 -23.79 33.04
C THR A 242 -9.38 -24.10 32.63
N LYS A 243 -9.25 -24.82 31.52
CA LYS A 243 -8.04 -24.89 30.71
C LYS A 243 -8.19 -23.97 29.51
N ALA A 244 -7.06 -23.63 28.90
CA ALA A 244 -6.99 -22.90 27.64
C ALA A 244 -5.72 -23.27 26.89
N GLY A 245 -5.72 -23.03 25.58
CA GLY A 245 -4.54 -23.19 24.75
C GLY A 245 -4.55 -22.23 23.58
N GLY A 246 -3.35 -21.94 23.07
CA GLY A 246 -3.18 -21.01 21.95
C GLY A 246 -1.71 -20.69 21.70
N ILE A 247 -1.47 -19.92 20.65
CA ILE A 247 -0.14 -19.46 20.28
C ILE A 247 0.12 -18.11 20.97
N VAL A 248 1.26 -18.00 21.65
CA VAL A 248 1.69 -16.77 22.30
C VAL A 248 2.02 -15.71 21.25
N THR A 249 1.24 -14.63 21.21
CA THR A 249 1.40 -13.52 20.26
C THR A 249 2.12 -12.33 20.89
N PHE A 250 2.01 -12.13 22.21
CA PHE A 250 2.65 -11.05 22.94
C PHE A 250 2.82 -11.37 24.42
N ILE A 251 3.87 -10.81 25.04
CA ILE A 251 4.20 -10.99 26.46
C ILE A 251 4.54 -9.63 27.07
N ASP A 252 3.93 -9.31 28.22
CA ASP A 252 4.24 -8.13 29.03
C ASP A 252 4.33 -8.54 30.50
N GLY A 253 5.55 -8.78 30.97
CA GLY A 253 5.83 -9.25 32.33
C GLY A 253 5.12 -10.56 32.66
N THR A 254 4.09 -10.50 33.50
CA THR A 254 3.26 -11.65 33.89
C THR A 254 2.01 -11.83 33.02
N THR A 255 1.77 -10.94 32.06
CA THR A 255 0.64 -11.01 31.12
C THR A 255 1.08 -11.63 29.82
N VAL A 256 0.31 -12.59 29.32
CA VAL A 256 0.52 -13.27 28.04
C VAL A 256 -0.76 -13.17 27.22
N TYR A 257 -0.62 -12.89 25.93
CA TYR A 257 -1.72 -12.93 24.97
C TYR A 257 -1.57 -14.17 24.11
N LEU A 258 -2.66 -14.92 24.02
CA LEU A 258 -2.76 -16.14 23.23
C LEU A 258 -3.76 -15.93 22.11
N GLN A 259 -3.54 -16.61 20.98
CA GLN A 259 -4.50 -16.65 19.89
C GLN A 259 -4.56 -18.05 19.28
N ASP A 260 -5.78 -18.50 19.01
CA ASP A 260 -6.07 -19.69 18.21
C ASP A 260 -6.94 -19.33 17.00
N ALA A 261 -7.46 -20.32 16.27
CA ALA A 261 -8.30 -20.08 15.10
C ALA A 261 -9.69 -19.49 15.43
N SER A 262 -10.08 -19.47 16.71
CA SER A 262 -11.39 -19.02 17.19
C SER A 262 -11.37 -17.59 17.76
N GLY A 263 -10.20 -17.10 18.20
CA GLY A 263 -10.02 -15.74 18.70
C GLY A 263 -8.80 -15.59 19.62
N GLY A 264 -8.74 -14.44 20.31
CA GLY A 264 -7.67 -14.10 21.27
C GLY A 264 -8.06 -14.29 22.74
N LEU A 265 -7.06 -14.38 23.62
CA LEU A 265 -7.24 -14.45 25.07
C LEU A 265 -6.11 -13.76 25.84
N LYS A 266 -6.46 -12.91 26.80
CA LYS A 266 -5.53 -12.34 27.79
C LYS A 266 -5.38 -13.27 28.98
N VAL A 267 -4.15 -13.57 29.36
CA VAL A 267 -3.79 -14.50 30.44
C VAL A 267 -2.83 -13.84 31.42
N GLU A 268 -3.16 -13.87 32.71
CA GLU A 268 -2.34 -13.30 33.79
C GLU A 268 -1.79 -14.42 34.69
N PHE A 269 -0.46 -14.50 34.76
CA PHE A 269 0.28 -15.40 35.64
C PHE A 269 0.63 -14.71 36.96
N THR A 270 0.91 -15.49 38.00
CA THR A 270 1.36 -14.97 39.30
C THR A 270 2.82 -14.53 39.29
N ALA A 271 3.62 -15.11 38.41
CA ALA A 271 5.01 -14.75 38.13
C ALA A 271 5.28 -14.88 36.61
N ALA A 272 6.37 -14.32 36.12
CA ALA A 272 6.70 -14.37 34.71
C ALA A 272 6.84 -15.84 34.23
N PRO A 273 6.04 -16.29 33.26
CA PRO A 273 6.09 -17.66 32.77
C PRO A 273 7.31 -17.92 31.88
N ASP A 274 7.83 -19.14 31.89
CA ASP A 274 8.88 -19.61 30.97
C ASP A 274 8.29 -19.94 29.57
N VAL A 275 7.88 -18.91 28.84
CA VAL A 275 7.32 -18.97 27.48
C VAL A 275 7.86 -17.82 26.64
N VAL A 276 7.91 -18.01 25.32
CA VAL A 276 8.29 -16.96 24.35
C VAL A 276 7.25 -16.82 23.26
N VAL A 277 7.22 -15.67 22.57
CA VAL A 277 6.37 -15.44 21.40
C VAL A 277 6.61 -16.52 20.35
N GLY A 278 5.52 -17.07 19.79
CA GLY A 278 5.56 -18.23 18.89
C GLY A 278 5.54 -19.58 19.60
N ASN A 279 5.54 -19.65 20.94
CA ASN A 279 5.18 -20.90 21.61
C ASN A 279 3.69 -21.15 21.51
N LYS A 280 3.29 -22.38 21.19
CA LYS A 280 1.95 -22.88 21.45
C LYS A 280 1.94 -23.51 22.84
N ILE A 281 1.01 -23.06 23.69
CA ILE A 281 0.95 -23.49 25.08
C ILE A 281 -0.44 -24.01 25.44
N THR A 282 -0.48 -24.86 26.47
CA THR A 282 -1.71 -25.15 27.23
C THR A 282 -1.51 -24.72 28.68
N LEU A 283 -2.59 -24.30 29.33
CA LEU A 283 -2.56 -23.80 30.70
C LEU A 283 -3.86 -24.10 31.45
N SER A 284 -3.81 -24.01 32.77
CA SER A 284 -4.98 -23.95 33.64
C SER A 284 -5.07 -22.61 34.36
N GLY A 285 -6.28 -22.13 34.65
CA GLY A 285 -6.50 -20.93 35.44
C GLY A 285 -7.98 -20.71 35.75
N THR A 286 -8.33 -19.50 36.21
CA THR A 286 -9.72 -19.10 36.48
C THR A 286 -10.12 -17.95 35.57
N THR A 287 -11.30 -18.02 34.94
CA THR A 287 -11.83 -16.90 34.17
C THR A 287 -12.16 -15.72 35.09
N ALA A 288 -11.89 -14.50 34.63
CA ALA A 288 -12.20 -13.26 35.36
C ALA A 288 -12.73 -12.20 34.39
N ALA A 289 -13.58 -11.31 34.91
CA ALA A 289 -14.10 -10.20 34.11
C ALA A 289 -13.02 -9.14 33.84
N LEU A 290 -13.03 -8.60 32.63
CA LEU A 290 -12.34 -7.39 32.22
C LEU A 290 -13.36 -6.51 31.49
N SER A 291 -14.08 -5.66 32.25
CA SER A 291 -15.27 -4.98 31.75
C SER A 291 -16.30 -6.00 31.20
N THR A 292 -16.69 -5.90 29.94
CA THR A 292 -17.57 -6.85 29.24
C THR A 292 -16.83 -8.06 28.65
N TYR A 293 -15.50 -8.11 28.77
CA TYR A 293 -14.65 -9.18 28.23
C TYR A 293 -14.20 -10.18 29.31
N ILE A 294 -13.65 -11.31 28.89
CA ILE A 294 -13.14 -12.36 29.77
C ILE A 294 -11.63 -12.53 29.57
N LYS A 295 -10.91 -12.62 30.69
CA LYS A 295 -9.48 -12.98 30.77
C LYS A 295 -9.29 -14.22 31.66
N ILE A 296 -8.09 -14.80 31.67
CA ILE A 296 -7.68 -15.81 32.66
C ILE A 296 -6.75 -15.18 33.69
N THR A 297 -6.94 -15.51 34.96
CA THR A 297 -6.04 -15.16 36.07
C THR A 297 -5.56 -16.39 36.83
N GLY A 298 -4.45 -16.25 37.55
CA GLY A 298 -3.85 -17.35 38.32
C GLY A 298 -3.36 -18.49 37.41
N ALA A 299 -2.92 -18.16 36.20
CA ALA A 299 -2.57 -19.16 35.20
C ALA A 299 -1.32 -19.97 35.60
N THR A 300 -1.32 -21.25 35.26
CA THR A 300 -0.17 -22.16 35.35
C THR A 300 0.01 -22.89 34.03
N SER A 301 1.20 -22.81 33.43
CA SER A 301 1.52 -23.47 32.16
C SER A 301 1.61 -24.98 32.34
N LEU A 302 1.01 -25.74 31.42
CA LEU A 302 0.96 -27.21 31.43
C LEU A 302 1.86 -27.82 30.34
N SER A 303 1.88 -27.22 29.15
CA SER A 303 2.76 -27.64 28.06
C SER A 303 3.20 -26.46 27.19
N LYS A 304 4.33 -26.62 26.50
CA LYS A 304 4.81 -25.68 25.48
C LYS A 304 5.49 -26.41 24.32
N GLU A 305 5.22 -25.95 23.11
CA GLU A 305 5.90 -26.37 21.87
C GLU A 305 6.13 -25.16 20.95
N THR A 306 7.07 -25.25 20.02
CA THR A 306 7.28 -24.20 19.01
C THR A 306 6.17 -24.25 17.96
N ALA A 307 5.63 -23.10 17.58
CA ALA A 307 4.61 -22.97 16.54
C ALA A 307 4.83 -21.73 15.67
N THR A 308 4.17 -21.70 14.52
CA THR A 308 4.15 -20.52 13.64
C THR A 308 3.12 -19.51 14.16
N LEU A 309 3.44 -18.23 14.14
CA LEU A 309 2.50 -17.19 14.53
C LEU A 309 1.23 -17.20 13.66
N PRO A 310 0.05 -16.86 14.22
CA PRO A 310 -1.17 -16.67 13.44
C PRO A 310 -0.99 -15.61 12.34
N ALA A 311 -1.78 -15.73 11.28
CA ALA A 311 -1.85 -14.70 10.25
C ALA A 311 -2.36 -13.39 10.86
N ILE A 312 -1.66 -12.29 10.58
CA ILE A 312 -2.00 -10.97 11.11
C ILE A 312 -3.02 -10.31 10.20
N GLN A 313 -4.13 -9.86 10.76
CA GLN A 313 -5.16 -9.13 10.02
C GLN A 313 -4.85 -7.63 9.95
N THR A 314 -4.98 -7.03 8.77
CA THR A 314 -4.93 -5.57 8.60
C THR A 314 -6.29 -4.97 8.99
N VAL A 315 -6.29 -3.98 9.89
CA VAL A 315 -7.49 -3.34 10.44
C VAL A 315 -7.32 -1.80 10.43
N ILE A 316 -8.43 -1.07 10.30
CA ILE A 316 -8.48 0.40 10.43
C ILE A 316 -9.23 0.80 11.72
N ILE A 317 -8.92 1.98 12.28
CA ILE A 317 -9.51 2.46 13.54
C ILE A 317 -11.05 2.45 13.53
N PRO A 318 -11.75 2.89 12.46
CA PRO A 318 -13.21 2.90 12.44
C PRO A 318 -13.82 1.50 12.58
N THR A 319 -13.23 0.50 11.90
CA THR A 319 -13.68 -0.89 11.99
C THR A 319 -13.43 -1.46 13.38
N LEU A 320 -12.25 -1.19 13.93
CA LEU A 320 -11.86 -1.67 15.26
C LEU A 320 -12.73 -1.08 16.37
N THR A 321 -13.08 0.20 16.27
CA THR A 321 -13.89 0.89 17.30
C THR A 321 -15.38 0.59 17.17
N ALA A 322 -15.87 0.25 15.98
CA ALA A 322 -17.26 -0.15 15.75
C ALA A 322 -17.59 -1.55 16.31
N ASP A 323 -16.66 -2.50 16.19
CA ASP A 323 -16.80 -3.85 16.77
C ASP A 323 -15.49 -4.34 17.41
N PRO A 324 -15.14 -3.83 18.61
CA PRO A 324 -13.91 -4.23 19.27
C PRO A 324 -13.89 -5.70 19.71
N ALA A 325 -15.07 -6.29 19.92
CA ALA A 325 -15.20 -7.66 20.43
C ALA A 325 -14.70 -8.69 19.41
N ALA A 326 -14.87 -8.42 18.11
CA ALA A 326 -14.38 -9.28 17.04
C ALA A 326 -12.84 -9.40 16.98
N TYR A 327 -12.11 -8.45 17.56
CA TYR A 327 -10.64 -8.39 17.50
C TYR A 327 -9.97 -8.48 18.87
N MET A 328 -10.75 -8.58 19.95
CA MET A 328 -10.22 -8.43 21.30
C MET A 328 -9.16 -9.51 21.59
N PHE A 329 -7.98 -9.07 22.03
CA PHE A 329 -6.78 -9.87 22.28
C PHE A 329 -6.11 -10.49 21.05
N GLU A 330 -6.55 -10.15 19.84
CA GLU A 330 -5.92 -10.62 18.61
C GLU A 330 -4.75 -9.74 18.17
N TYR A 331 -3.84 -10.35 17.39
CA TYR A 331 -2.69 -9.67 16.80
C TYR A 331 -3.05 -9.05 15.44
N VAL A 332 -3.01 -7.72 15.37
CA VAL A 332 -3.47 -6.91 14.24
C VAL A 332 -2.35 -6.05 13.66
N TYR A 333 -2.53 -5.62 12.41
CA TYR A 333 -1.69 -4.68 11.69
C TYR A 333 -2.47 -3.41 11.34
N LEU A 334 -1.92 -2.24 11.63
CA LEU A 334 -2.47 -0.95 11.24
C LEU A 334 -1.43 -0.15 10.45
N GLU A 335 -1.89 0.49 9.37
CA GLU A 335 -1.04 1.21 8.42
C GLU A 335 -1.29 2.71 8.46
N GLY A 336 -0.21 3.49 8.35
CA GLY A 336 -0.26 4.92 8.05
C GLY A 336 -0.86 5.84 9.13
N LEU A 337 -0.93 5.37 10.39
CA LEU A 337 -1.46 6.17 11.49
C LEU A 337 -0.48 7.28 11.89
N THR A 338 -0.99 8.46 12.23
CA THR A 338 -0.16 9.58 12.65
C THR A 338 0.03 9.56 14.16
N ILE A 339 1.26 9.76 14.65
CA ILE A 339 1.52 10.01 16.07
C ILE A 339 0.97 11.39 16.43
N LYS A 340 -0.08 11.43 17.25
CA LYS A 340 -0.75 12.66 17.69
C LYS A 340 -0.10 13.25 18.93
N SER A 341 0.23 12.43 19.93
CA SER A 341 0.89 12.87 21.16
C SER A 341 1.54 11.72 21.93
N TYR A 342 2.46 12.07 22.82
CA TYR A 342 3.13 11.16 23.74
C TYR A 342 2.57 11.33 25.16
N GLY A 343 2.28 10.22 25.82
CA GLY A 343 2.01 10.11 27.25
C GLY A 343 3.12 9.35 27.98
N SER A 344 2.94 9.09 29.28
CA SER A 344 3.86 8.24 30.05
C SER A 344 3.58 6.78 29.70
N GLY A 345 4.47 6.15 28.93
CA GLY A 345 4.33 4.75 28.48
C GLY A 345 3.21 4.51 27.45
N SER A 346 2.69 5.56 26.84
CA SER A 346 1.60 5.50 25.87
C SER A 346 1.76 6.54 24.76
N VAL A 347 1.16 6.27 23.61
CA VAL A 347 1.18 7.14 22.43
C VAL A 347 -0.24 7.21 21.86
N VAL A 348 -0.75 8.41 21.61
CA VAL A 348 -2.04 8.59 20.93
C VAL A 348 -1.79 8.59 19.43
N LEU A 349 -2.46 7.70 18.72
CA LEU A 349 -2.41 7.54 17.27
C LEU A 349 -3.72 8.03 16.65
N THR A 350 -3.66 8.57 15.43
CA THR A 350 -4.85 9.06 14.73
C THR A 350 -4.84 8.71 13.24
N ASP A 351 -6.01 8.46 12.67
CA ASP A 351 -6.25 8.40 11.21
C ASP A 351 -6.77 9.74 10.64
N ASP A 352 -6.57 10.83 11.40
CA ASP A 352 -7.07 12.20 11.20
C ASP A 352 -8.55 12.41 11.60
N LEU A 353 -9.33 11.34 11.80
CA LEU A 353 -10.74 11.40 12.22
C LEU A 353 -11.01 10.75 13.58
N HIS A 354 -10.27 9.70 13.90
CA HIS A 354 -10.43 8.86 15.08
C HIS A 354 -9.09 8.69 15.77
N ASP A 355 -9.12 8.61 17.10
CA ASP A 355 -7.94 8.40 17.92
C ASP A 355 -7.95 7.00 18.53
N ILE A 356 -6.76 6.41 18.71
CA ILE A 356 -6.56 5.19 19.49
C ILE A 356 -5.25 5.27 20.28
N THR A 357 -5.25 4.74 21.49
CA THR A 357 -4.05 4.73 22.35
C THR A 357 -3.24 3.45 22.12
N LEU A 358 -1.95 3.59 21.84
CA LEU A 358 -0.95 2.53 21.88
C LEU A 358 -0.20 2.58 23.21
N MET A 359 -0.22 1.47 23.94
CA MET A 359 0.60 1.23 25.13
C MET A 359 1.95 0.69 24.69
N ALA A 360 2.91 1.60 24.47
CA ALA A 360 4.28 1.28 24.07
C ALA A 360 5.24 2.42 24.44
N ASN A 361 6.48 2.08 24.81
CA ASN A 361 7.56 3.05 25.02
C ASN A 361 8.29 3.33 23.69
N LEU A 362 7.78 4.27 22.89
CA LEU A 362 8.43 4.67 21.64
C LEU A 362 9.47 5.77 21.86
N ASN A 363 10.53 5.79 21.02
CA ASN A 363 11.54 6.84 21.05
C ASN A 363 11.04 8.09 20.30
N GLN A 364 10.63 9.12 21.05
CA GLN A 364 10.10 10.37 20.50
C GLN A 364 11.10 11.14 19.62
N VAL A 365 12.41 10.94 19.80
CA VAL A 365 13.42 11.56 18.93
C VAL A 365 13.42 10.90 17.54
N GLN A 366 13.20 9.58 17.48
CA GLN A 366 13.16 8.82 16.22
C GLN A 366 11.80 8.91 15.53
N LEU A 367 10.72 8.98 16.31
CA LEU A 367 9.34 9.07 15.83
C LEU A 367 8.65 10.29 16.45
N PRO A 368 9.00 11.53 16.05
CA PRO A 368 8.37 12.72 16.61
C PRO A 368 6.85 12.77 16.33
N VAL A 369 6.14 13.62 17.05
CA VAL A 369 4.73 13.93 16.76
C VAL A 369 4.58 14.32 15.28
N ASN A 370 3.46 13.92 14.68
CA ASN A 370 3.14 13.98 13.25
C ASN A 370 3.86 12.96 12.35
N THR A 371 4.66 12.05 12.92
CA THR A 371 5.20 10.92 12.15
C THR A 371 4.08 9.93 11.83
N LYS A 372 3.91 9.57 10.55
CA LYS A 372 3.08 8.43 10.15
C LYS A 372 3.81 7.13 10.43
N ILE A 373 3.13 6.15 10.99
CA ILE A 373 3.68 4.85 11.40
C ILE A 373 2.84 3.69 10.89
N ASN A 374 3.50 2.55 10.72
CA ASN A 374 2.86 1.25 10.61
C ASN A 374 3.16 0.49 11.90
N LEU A 375 2.17 -0.24 12.44
CA LEU A 375 2.35 -0.99 13.68
C LEU A 375 1.69 -2.36 13.65
N LYS A 376 2.33 -3.33 14.29
CA LYS A 376 1.73 -4.61 14.67
C LYS A 376 1.53 -4.64 16.18
N ALA A 377 0.30 -4.84 16.64
CA ALA A 377 -0.07 -4.73 18.04
C ALA A 377 -1.21 -5.68 18.40
N ILE A 378 -1.44 -5.87 19.70
CA ILE A 378 -2.57 -6.59 20.25
C ILE A 378 -3.70 -5.62 20.57
N VAL A 379 -4.92 -5.94 20.17
CA VAL A 379 -6.11 -5.21 20.65
C VAL A 379 -6.36 -5.60 22.10
N SER A 380 -6.50 -4.63 22.99
CA SER A 380 -6.74 -4.90 24.41
C SER A 380 -7.73 -3.88 24.99
N TYR A 381 -8.00 -4.03 26.28
CA TYR A 381 -8.92 -3.17 27.00
C TYR A 381 -8.31 -2.75 28.33
N ASP A 382 -8.39 -1.45 28.61
CA ASP A 382 -8.10 -0.87 29.93
C ASP A 382 -9.36 -0.17 30.48
N THR A 383 -9.49 1.14 30.29
CA THR A 383 -10.74 1.90 30.49
C THR A 383 -11.52 2.07 29.18
N GLN A 384 -10.81 1.92 28.06
CA GLN A 384 -11.30 1.94 26.69
C GLN A 384 -10.50 0.92 25.87
N VAL A 385 -10.86 0.74 24.60
CA VAL A 385 -10.08 -0.06 23.65
C VAL A 385 -8.73 0.60 23.44
N VAL A 386 -7.66 -0.19 23.58
CA VAL A 386 -6.27 0.24 23.38
C VAL A 386 -5.53 -0.79 22.52
N LEU A 387 -4.38 -0.38 22.00
CA LEU A 387 -3.42 -1.27 21.39
C LEU A 387 -2.26 -1.48 22.37
N VAL A 388 -1.72 -2.70 22.43
CA VAL A 388 -0.52 -3.02 23.21
C VAL A 388 0.52 -3.59 22.26
N GLY A 389 1.74 -3.05 22.26
CA GLY A 389 2.75 -3.47 21.30
C GLY A 389 4.17 -3.16 21.73
N GLU A 390 5.13 -3.80 21.07
CA GLU A 390 6.56 -3.54 21.27
C GLU A 390 7.02 -2.39 20.36
N ALA A 391 7.93 -1.56 20.86
CA ALA A 391 8.53 -0.50 20.05
C ALA A 391 9.20 -1.03 18.76
N SER A 392 9.73 -2.27 18.80
CA SER A 392 10.36 -2.95 17.65
C SER A 392 9.39 -3.25 16.50
N LYS A 393 8.07 -3.23 16.77
CA LYS A 393 7.00 -3.51 15.80
C LYS A 393 6.32 -2.25 15.28
N VAL A 394 6.85 -1.08 15.63
CA VAL A 394 6.40 0.22 15.16
C VAL A 394 7.48 0.82 14.27
N THR A 395 7.15 1.07 13.01
CA THR A 395 8.08 1.68 12.04
C THR A 395 7.45 2.92 11.45
N ALA A 396 8.27 3.88 10.99
CA ALA A 396 7.76 4.95 10.15
C ALA A 396 7.05 4.33 8.94
N ALA A 397 5.87 4.86 8.60
CA ALA A 397 5.20 4.48 7.38
C ALA A 397 6.05 4.96 6.20
N PRO A 398 6.23 4.14 5.15
CA PRO A 398 7.02 4.52 3.99
C PRO A 398 6.18 5.45 3.11
N VAL A 399 5.83 6.63 3.64
CA VAL A 399 5.02 7.67 3.00
C VAL A 399 5.88 8.92 2.80
N PRO A 400 5.49 9.82 1.87
CA PRO A 400 6.07 11.15 1.80
C PRO A 400 5.98 11.86 3.14
N ARG A 401 7.10 12.41 3.61
CA ARG A 401 7.19 13.14 4.88
C ARG A 401 8.42 14.05 4.88
N PRO A 402 8.47 15.07 5.76
CA PRO A 402 9.65 15.92 5.85
C PRO A 402 10.92 15.16 6.21
N GLU A 403 12.07 15.63 5.73
CA GLU A 403 13.36 15.26 6.32
C GLU A 403 13.51 15.90 7.72
N THR A 404 14.43 15.39 8.54
CA THR A 404 14.63 15.89 9.91
C THR A 404 15.43 17.19 9.99
N THR A 405 16.04 17.62 8.89
CA THR A 405 16.85 18.83 8.82
C THR A 405 16.01 20.07 9.05
N VAL A 406 16.46 20.92 9.97
CA VAL A 406 15.93 22.27 10.16
C VAL A 406 16.84 23.24 9.43
N TYR A 407 16.31 23.90 8.40
CA TYR A 407 17.04 24.91 7.65
C TYR A 407 17.04 26.24 8.41
N PRO A 408 18.20 26.74 8.87
CA PRO A 408 18.26 28.01 9.58
C PRO A 408 17.84 29.15 8.65
N SER A 409 17.13 30.14 9.20
CA SER A 409 16.81 31.35 8.45
C SER A 409 18.07 32.16 8.13
N LEU A 410 18.02 32.89 7.01
CA LEU A 410 19.11 33.74 6.55
C LEU A 410 18.67 35.21 6.52
N GLU A 411 19.66 36.12 6.53
CA GLU A 411 19.46 37.58 6.53
C GLU A 411 18.41 38.02 7.58
N ASP A 412 18.64 37.65 8.86
CA ASP A 412 17.77 37.99 10.00
C ASP A 412 16.29 37.59 9.82
N GLY A 413 16.06 36.40 9.26
CA GLY A 413 14.69 35.89 9.05
C GLY A 413 14.04 36.33 7.73
N LYS A 414 14.72 37.16 6.93
CA LYS A 414 14.24 37.57 5.62
C LYS A 414 14.00 36.37 4.71
N TYR A 415 14.89 35.38 4.71
CA TYR A 415 14.68 34.16 3.94
C TYR A 415 14.49 32.96 4.84
N THR A 416 13.48 32.15 4.52
CA THR A 416 13.22 30.86 5.17
C THR A 416 13.04 29.77 4.14
N LEU A 417 13.53 28.58 4.46
CA LEU A 417 13.34 27.36 3.66
C LEU A 417 12.70 26.30 4.56
N THR A 418 11.70 25.58 4.05
CA THR A 418 11.04 24.51 4.78
C THR A 418 10.86 23.29 3.88
N ASN A 419 11.32 22.13 4.33
CA ASN A 419 10.99 20.86 3.68
C ASN A 419 9.50 20.55 3.96
N LYS A 420 8.69 20.46 2.90
CA LYS A 420 7.28 20.05 3.04
C LYS A 420 7.17 18.54 3.11
N TRP A 421 7.85 17.85 2.21
CA TRP A 421 8.01 16.40 2.22
C TRP A 421 9.09 15.98 1.22
N LEU A 422 9.67 14.80 1.47
CA LEU A 422 10.65 14.16 0.62
C LEU A 422 10.35 12.66 0.51
N VAL A 423 10.49 12.12 -0.70
CA VAL A 423 10.60 10.70 -0.98
C VAL A 423 11.98 10.46 -1.54
N SER A 424 12.82 9.67 -0.87
CA SER A 424 14.20 9.49 -1.32
C SER A 424 14.81 8.16 -0.92
N ASN A 425 15.90 7.78 -1.60
CA ASN A 425 16.68 6.58 -1.32
C ASN A 425 17.52 6.71 -0.03
N LYS A 426 17.63 7.93 0.53
CA LYS A 426 18.14 8.17 1.89
C LYS A 426 17.08 7.98 2.97
N MET A 427 15.82 7.90 2.57
CA MET A 427 14.69 7.61 3.44
C MET A 427 14.19 6.18 3.18
N ASP A 428 13.35 5.65 4.07
CA ASP A 428 12.76 4.31 3.96
C ASP A 428 11.48 4.29 3.09
N ASN A 429 11.22 5.35 2.30
CA ASN A 429 9.94 5.57 1.64
C ASN A 429 9.98 5.48 0.10
N LEU A 430 11.14 5.52 -0.56
CA LEU A 430 11.19 5.48 -2.02
C LEU A 430 10.71 4.16 -2.62
N SER A 431 11.07 3.03 -2.03
CA SER A 431 10.66 1.70 -2.53
C SER A 431 9.14 1.49 -2.52
N ALA A 432 8.43 2.12 -1.58
CA ALA A 432 6.97 2.09 -1.50
C ALA A 432 6.30 3.17 -2.36
N ASN A 433 7.04 4.20 -2.78
CA ASN A 433 6.53 5.30 -3.60
C ASN A 433 7.37 5.49 -4.88
N PRO A 434 7.52 4.45 -5.73
CA PRO A 434 8.21 4.61 -6.99
C PRO A 434 7.38 5.48 -7.94
N ILE A 435 8.05 6.38 -8.66
CA ILE A 435 7.42 7.14 -9.75
C ILE A 435 7.10 6.22 -10.94
N GLY A 436 8.05 5.33 -11.29
CA GLY A 436 7.94 4.32 -12.34
C GLY A 436 9.15 3.38 -12.31
N THR A 437 9.32 2.55 -13.33
CA THR A 437 10.46 1.63 -13.44
C THR A 437 11.76 2.41 -13.70
N ASN A 438 12.85 1.99 -13.05
CA ASN A 438 14.17 2.59 -13.20
C ASN A 438 14.57 2.72 -14.69
N GLY A 439 15.03 3.90 -15.09
CA GLY A 439 15.44 4.23 -16.46
C GLY A 439 14.32 4.64 -17.42
N TYR A 440 13.04 4.52 -17.03
CA TYR A 440 11.88 4.88 -17.85
C TYR A 440 11.26 6.23 -17.53
N VAL A 441 11.61 6.82 -16.40
CA VAL A 441 11.19 8.17 -16.01
C VAL A 441 12.42 9.08 -15.98
N ARG A 442 12.42 10.11 -16.83
CA ARG A 442 13.61 10.93 -17.09
C ARG A 442 13.37 12.44 -17.05
N GLY A 443 12.14 12.86 -16.78
CA GLY A 443 11.82 14.27 -16.63
C GLY A 443 10.66 14.48 -15.67
N MET A 444 10.64 15.68 -15.09
CA MET A 444 9.58 16.15 -14.21
C MET A 444 9.33 17.64 -14.50
N SER A 445 8.07 18.03 -14.49
CA SER A 445 7.64 19.43 -14.50
C SER A 445 6.50 19.60 -13.49
N ALA A 446 6.30 20.80 -12.96
CA ALA A 446 5.24 21.10 -12.01
C ALA A 446 4.26 22.14 -12.57
N LYS A 447 2.98 21.97 -12.24
CA LYS A 447 1.90 22.90 -12.58
C LYS A 447 0.68 22.71 -11.68
N ASP A 448 0.12 23.82 -11.21
CA ASP A 448 -1.08 23.91 -10.39
C ASP A 448 -0.98 23.02 -9.14
N GLY A 449 0.15 23.13 -8.43
CA GLY A 449 0.41 22.39 -7.20
C GLY A 449 0.67 20.89 -7.40
N LYS A 450 0.98 20.43 -8.63
CA LYS A 450 1.19 19.02 -8.95
C LYS A 450 2.50 18.81 -9.70
N MET A 451 3.12 17.66 -9.48
CA MET A 451 4.30 17.20 -10.23
C MET A 451 3.88 16.17 -11.27
N TYR A 452 4.33 16.35 -12.50
CA TYR A 452 4.08 15.47 -13.63
C TYR A 452 5.39 14.82 -14.07
N PHE A 453 5.40 13.50 -14.08
CA PHE A 453 6.54 12.70 -14.47
C PHE A 453 6.20 11.94 -15.74
N ILE A 454 7.08 12.05 -16.74
CA ILE A 454 6.89 11.36 -18.01
C ILE A 454 7.32 9.89 -17.87
N ASP A 455 6.35 8.98 -17.91
CA ASP A 455 6.58 7.53 -17.79
C ASP A 455 6.49 6.87 -19.15
N ARG A 456 7.67 6.50 -19.69
CA ARG A 456 7.80 5.87 -21.00
C ARG A 456 7.27 4.44 -21.03
N GLU A 457 7.38 3.68 -19.93
CA GLU A 457 6.96 2.29 -19.89
C GLU A 457 5.44 2.19 -19.97
N LEU A 458 4.77 3.00 -19.14
CA LEU A 458 3.32 3.01 -19.04
C LEU A 458 2.63 3.95 -20.04
N LYS A 459 3.42 4.77 -20.77
CA LYS A 459 2.93 5.77 -21.74
C LYS A 459 1.90 6.70 -21.11
N GLN A 460 2.28 7.30 -20.00
CA GLN A 460 1.43 8.16 -19.19
C GLN A 460 2.22 9.29 -18.54
N LEU A 461 1.52 10.26 -17.97
CA LEU A 461 2.07 11.12 -16.93
C LEU A 461 1.72 10.52 -15.58
N THR A 462 2.73 10.15 -14.80
CA THR A 462 2.55 9.88 -13.37
C THR A 462 2.39 11.22 -12.65
N VAL A 463 1.35 11.35 -11.85
CA VAL A 463 0.98 12.62 -11.19
C VAL A 463 1.12 12.50 -9.67
N ILE A 464 1.81 13.46 -9.07
CA ILE A 464 1.96 13.57 -7.61
C ILE A 464 1.35 14.90 -7.14
N ASP A 465 0.60 14.85 -6.05
CA ASP A 465 0.11 16.04 -5.34
C ASP A 465 1.28 16.74 -4.63
N GLY A 466 1.56 17.97 -5.01
CA GLY A 466 2.63 18.79 -4.45
C GLY A 466 2.45 19.12 -2.97
N ALA A 467 1.23 19.11 -2.45
CA ALA A 467 0.96 19.45 -1.05
C ALA A 467 1.37 18.35 -0.06
N ASN A 468 1.25 17.08 -0.46
CA ASN A 468 1.36 15.94 0.46
C ASN A 468 2.11 14.72 -0.11
N GLY A 469 2.58 14.79 -1.36
CA GLY A 469 3.33 13.71 -2.03
C GLY A 469 2.48 12.51 -2.44
N LYS A 470 1.16 12.57 -2.32
CA LYS A 470 0.25 11.48 -2.70
C LYS A 470 0.26 11.27 -4.20
N LYS A 471 0.40 10.01 -4.63
CA LYS A 471 0.20 9.61 -6.02
C LYS A 471 -1.27 9.75 -6.41
N LEU A 472 -1.53 10.57 -7.43
CA LEU A 472 -2.85 10.78 -8.00
C LEU A 472 -3.10 9.82 -9.16
N ALA A 473 -4.32 9.82 -9.69
CA ALA A 473 -4.62 9.08 -10.91
C ALA A 473 -3.70 9.54 -12.06
N PRO A 474 -3.02 8.63 -12.75
CA PRO A 474 -2.14 9.01 -13.86
C PRO A 474 -2.95 9.50 -15.06
N ILE A 475 -2.32 10.33 -15.89
CA ILE A 475 -2.91 10.79 -17.16
C ILE A 475 -2.38 9.88 -18.27
N LYS A 476 -3.21 8.97 -18.75
CA LYS A 476 -2.84 8.08 -19.85
C LYS A 476 -2.70 8.88 -21.14
N LEU A 477 -1.56 8.75 -21.82
CA LEU A 477 -1.29 9.50 -23.05
C LEU A 477 -1.91 8.79 -24.27
N ALA A 478 -2.39 9.57 -25.22
CA ALA A 478 -2.95 9.07 -26.47
C ALA A 478 -1.90 8.28 -27.28
N SER A 479 -2.33 7.20 -27.94
CA SER A 479 -1.44 6.23 -28.59
C SER A 479 -0.69 6.78 -29.81
N ASN A 480 -1.12 7.92 -30.36
CA ASN A 480 -0.49 8.57 -31.50
C ASN A 480 0.70 9.47 -31.11
N ILE A 481 0.84 9.81 -29.83
CA ILE A 481 1.97 10.63 -29.36
C ILE A 481 3.27 9.86 -29.59
N PHE A 482 4.25 10.53 -30.21
CA PHE A 482 5.50 9.94 -30.70
C PHE A 482 5.35 8.86 -31.78
N MET A 483 4.29 8.91 -32.58
CA MET A 483 4.21 8.18 -33.85
C MET A 483 4.50 9.13 -35.01
N HIS A 484 5.48 8.80 -35.84
CA HIS A 484 5.78 9.50 -37.08
C HIS A 484 5.14 8.75 -38.25
N THR A 485 4.48 9.48 -39.15
CA THR A 485 3.76 8.89 -40.28
C THR A 485 4.35 9.39 -41.59
N ILE A 486 4.85 8.45 -42.40
CA ILE A 486 5.38 8.74 -43.74
C ILE A 486 4.40 8.22 -44.77
N ARG A 487 4.11 9.05 -45.76
CA ARG A 487 3.38 8.66 -46.96
C ARG A 487 4.35 8.08 -47.98
N ASN A 488 3.99 6.94 -48.57
CA ASN A 488 4.83 6.30 -49.58
C ASN A 488 5.05 7.24 -50.79
N GLN A 489 6.12 7.04 -51.55
CA GLN A 489 6.50 7.91 -52.67
C GLN A 489 5.40 8.01 -53.76
N ALA A 490 4.54 6.98 -53.86
CA ALA A 490 3.40 6.96 -54.78
C ALA A 490 2.17 7.72 -54.26
N ASN A 491 2.22 8.31 -53.07
CA ASN A 491 1.14 9.06 -52.42
C ASN A 491 -0.16 8.25 -52.13
N THR A 492 -0.05 6.93 -52.06
CA THR A 492 -1.18 5.98 -52.00
C THR A 492 -1.37 5.29 -50.65
N ALA A 493 -0.35 5.25 -49.80
CA ALA A 493 -0.43 4.57 -48.51
C ALA A 493 0.47 5.25 -47.47
N ASP A 494 0.01 5.27 -46.23
CA ASP A 494 0.75 5.80 -45.08
C ASP A 494 1.36 4.64 -44.28
N SER A 495 2.54 4.88 -43.70
CA SER A 495 3.22 3.97 -42.78
C SER A 495 3.60 4.74 -41.52
N SER A 496 3.38 4.17 -40.34
CA SER A 496 3.68 4.82 -39.06
C SER A 496 4.68 4.01 -38.24
N TYR A 497 5.64 4.69 -37.63
CA TYR A 497 6.61 4.09 -36.71
C TYR A 497 6.90 5.03 -35.55
N VAL A 498 7.56 4.52 -34.51
CA VAL A 498 7.87 5.29 -33.30
C VAL A 498 8.93 6.35 -33.60
N ALA A 499 8.66 7.59 -33.21
CA ALA A 499 9.57 8.70 -33.37
C ALA A 499 10.73 8.62 -32.36
N GLY A 500 11.96 8.52 -32.86
CA GLY A 500 13.17 8.51 -32.04
C GLY A 500 13.48 7.18 -31.36
N THR A 501 14.62 7.13 -30.70
CA THR A 501 15.06 5.94 -29.94
C THR A 501 14.36 5.85 -28.59
N LEU A 502 14.07 7.02 -28.00
CA LEU A 502 13.46 7.14 -26.68
C LEU A 502 12.21 8.02 -26.81
N PRO A 503 11.03 7.48 -27.17
CA PRO A 503 9.81 8.25 -27.07
C PRO A 503 9.54 8.59 -25.59
N PHE A 504 8.78 9.65 -25.30
CA PHE A 504 8.45 10.05 -23.93
C PHE A 504 9.70 10.26 -23.04
N ASN A 505 10.68 11.03 -23.50
CA ASN A 505 11.98 11.13 -22.83
C ASN A 505 12.15 12.33 -21.90
N ASP A 506 11.61 13.50 -22.27
CA ASP A 506 11.73 14.72 -21.47
C ASP A 506 10.38 15.47 -21.43
N ILE A 507 10.21 16.28 -20.39
CA ILE A 507 9.00 17.08 -20.13
C ILE A 507 9.42 18.48 -19.71
N LYS A 508 8.77 19.49 -20.29
CA LYS A 508 9.00 20.91 -19.96
C LYS A 508 7.67 21.65 -19.88
N GLN A 509 7.72 22.86 -19.34
CA GLN A 509 6.60 23.79 -19.29
C GLN A 509 7.00 25.08 -20.00
N ASP A 510 6.13 25.62 -20.84
CA ASP A 510 6.35 26.92 -21.46
C ASP A 510 5.86 28.08 -20.57
N ALA A 511 6.05 29.32 -21.01
CA ALA A 511 5.67 30.50 -20.23
C ALA A 511 4.14 30.68 -20.06
N ALA A 512 3.34 30.02 -20.89
CA ALA A 512 1.87 30.00 -20.79
C ALA A 512 1.35 28.86 -19.90
N GLY A 513 2.25 27.99 -19.41
CA GLY A 513 1.91 26.87 -18.54
C GLY A 513 1.43 25.63 -19.29
N HIS A 514 1.65 25.53 -20.60
CA HIS A 514 1.44 24.29 -21.34
C HIS A 514 2.49 23.26 -20.94
N ILE A 515 2.10 21.98 -20.85
CA ILE A 515 3.04 20.89 -20.63
C ILE A 515 3.45 20.31 -21.96
N LEU A 516 4.77 20.23 -22.20
CA LEU A 516 5.37 19.74 -23.43
C LEU A 516 6.14 18.46 -23.19
N LEU A 517 6.04 17.50 -24.11
CA LEU A 517 6.84 16.27 -24.10
C LEU A 517 7.73 16.21 -25.33
N GLY A 518 8.99 15.79 -25.14
CA GLY A 518 9.97 15.58 -26.19
C GLY A 518 10.48 14.13 -26.21
N ASN A 519 10.88 13.65 -27.40
CA ASN A 519 11.58 12.37 -27.54
C ASN A 519 13.10 12.56 -27.53
N GLY A 520 13.81 11.47 -27.21
CA GLY A 520 15.25 11.38 -27.37
C GLY A 520 15.62 10.71 -28.70
N ILE A 521 16.52 11.35 -29.45
CA ILE A 521 17.04 10.84 -30.73
C ILE A 521 18.56 10.65 -30.66
N VAL A 522 19.08 9.66 -31.38
CA VAL A 522 20.52 9.33 -31.41
C VAL A 522 21.12 9.38 -32.82
N SER A 523 20.35 9.88 -33.78
CA SER A 523 20.75 10.01 -35.18
C SER A 523 19.86 11.04 -35.88
N ASN A 524 20.43 11.75 -36.86
CA ASN A 524 19.71 12.70 -37.73
C ASN A 524 18.70 12.03 -38.67
N LEU A 525 18.72 10.70 -38.77
CA LEU A 525 17.72 9.88 -39.47
C LEU A 525 16.40 9.74 -38.70
N GLN A 526 16.40 10.06 -37.41
CA GLN A 526 15.23 9.90 -36.55
C GLN A 526 14.43 11.20 -36.46
N PRO A 527 13.08 11.15 -36.48
CA PRO A 527 12.26 12.33 -36.30
C PRO A 527 12.36 12.81 -34.85
N PHE A 528 12.77 14.07 -34.68
CA PHE A 528 12.64 14.78 -33.41
C PHE A 528 11.23 15.36 -33.32
N GLN A 529 10.55 15.09 -32.21
CA GLN A 529 9.19 15.53 -31.98
C GLN A 529 9.03 16.21 -30.63
N VAL A 530 8.23 17.27 -30.62
CA VAL A 530 7.76 17.94 -29.40
C VAL A 530 6.25 18.11 -29.48
N TRP A 531 5.55 17.81 -28.39
CA TRP A 531 4.09 17.80 -28.30
C TRP A 531 3.61 18.61 -27.11
N ILE A 532 2.55 19.39 -27.25
CA ILE A 532 1.75 19.93 -26.13
C ILE A 532 0.77 18.86 -25.67
N ILE A 533 0.60 18.69 -24.36
CA ILE A 533 -0.34 17.73 -23.77
C ILE A 533 -1.51 18.44 -23.09
N ASP A 534 -2.71 17.98 -23.41
CA ASP A 534 -3.90 18.28 -22.63
C ASP A 534 -3.94 17.38 -21.38
N LEU A 535 -3.72 17.97 -20.21
CA LEU A 535 -3.68 17.26 -18.94
C LEU A 535 -5.05 16.68 -18.52
N ALA A 536 -6.16 17.13 -19.08
CA ALA A 536 -7.48 16.59 -18.78
C ALA A 536 -7.77 15.29 -19.54
N THR A 537 -7.29 15.18 -20.78
CA THR A 537 -7.63 14.07 -21.68
C THR A 537 -6.45 13.15 -22.02
N GLY A 538 -5.22 13.61 -21.84
CA GLY A 538 -4.00 12.92 -22.29
C GLY A 538 -3.76 12.99 -23.80
N ASN A 539 -4.57 13.76 -24.53
CA ASN A 539 -4.35 14.02 -25.95
C ASN A 539 -3.17 14.98 -26.16
N GLY A 540 -2.55 14.89 -27.33
CA GLY A 540 -1.41 15.72 -27.70
C GLY A 540 -1.60 16.49 -28.99
N THR A 541 -1.06 17.70 -29.04
CA THR A 541 -0.89 18.52 -30.26
C THR A 541 0.59 18.58 -30.61
N MET A 542 0.96 18.10 -31.79
CA MET A 542 2.34 18.07 -32.26
C MET A 542 2.79 19.48 -32.67
N ILE A 543 3.98 19.89 -32.23
CA ILE A 543 4.59 21.21 -32.53
C ILE A 543 5.78 21.06 -33.45
N ILE A 544 6.66 20.08 -33.17
CA ILE A 544 7.80 19.75 -34.01
C ILE A 544 7.65 18.30 -34.47
N ASP A 545 7.96 18.06 -35.74
CA ASP A 545 8.20 16.75 -36.34
C ASP A 545 9.18 16.91 -37.49
N GLU A 546 10.47 16.73 -37.19
CA GLU A 546 11.54 16.97 -38.15
C GLU A 546 12.59 15.86 -38.16
N ILE A 547 12.88 15.35 -39.37
CA ILE A 547 14.03 14.50 -39.64
C ILE A 547 15.15 15.40 -40.15
N LEU A 548 16.18 15.62 -39.31
CA LEU A 548 17.25 16.56 -39.63
C LEU A 548 18.04 16.18 -40.88
N LYS A 549 18.14 14.89 -41.22
CA LYS A 549 18.80 14.44 -42.45
C LYS A 549 18.22 15.08 -43.73
N ASP A 550 16.93 15.41 -43.72
CA ASP A 550 16.25 15.97 -44.89
C ASP A 550 16.60 17.45 -45.09
N ASN A 551 17.18 18.10 -44.09
CA ASN A 551 17.83 19.40 -44.23
C ASN A 551 19.24 19.19 -44.82
N PRO A 552 19.55 19.77 -46.00
CA PRO A 552 20.88 19.66 -46.62
C PRO A 552 22.03 20.07 -45.69
N ASP A 553 21.82 21.05 -44.82
CA ASP A 553 22.83 21.56 -43.89
C ASP A 553 23.18 20.53 -42.80
N PHE A 554 22.26 19.61 -42.49
CA PHE A 554 22.41 18.62 -41.41
C PHE A 554 22.44 17.18 -41.94
N ALA A 555 22.52 16.98 -43.25
CA ALA A 555 22.49 15.66 -43.89
C ALA A 555 23.60 14.71 -43.40
N LEU A 556 24.73 15.28 -42.98
CA LEU A 556 25.92 14.58 -42.44
C LEU A 556 26.14 14.82 -40.94
N ALA A 557 25.23 15.51 -40.25
CA ALA A 557 25.38 15.82 -38.84
C ALA A 557 25.33 14.55 -37.97
N THR A 558 26.27 14.43 -37.04
CA THR A 558 26.25 13.40 -36.00
C THR A 558 25.60 13.98 -34.76
N ILE A 559 24.39 13.52 -34.42
CA ILE A 559 23.59 14.12 -33.36
C ILE A 559 23.13 13.10 -32.33
N ARG A 560 22.95 13.60 -31.10
CA ARG A 560 22.15 12.96 -30.06
C ARG A 560 21.45 14.03 -29.24
N PHE A 561 20.13 13.96 -29.16
CA PHE A 561 19.31 14.86 -28.34
C PHE A 561 18.70 14.04 -27.20
N ASP A 562 19.04 14.40 -25.97
CA ASP A 562 18.51 13.76 -24.76
C ASP A 562 17.43 14.62 -24.07
N ALA A 563 17.46 15.94 -24.26
CA ALA A 563 16.52 16.86 -23.62
C ALA A 563 16.24 18.08 -24.52
N PHE A 564 15.24 18.87 -24.16
CA PHE A 564 14.94 20.12 -24.85
C PHE A 564 14.68 21.24 -23.85
N GLY A 565 14.79 22.48 -24.31
CA GLY A 565 14.41 23.68 -23.57
C GLY A 565 13.33 24.44 -24.33
N VAL A 566 12.53 25.22 -23.62
CA VAL A 566 11.46 26.04 -24.20
C VAL A 566 11.43 27.42 -23.53
N TYR A 567 11.27 28.45 -24.35
CA TYR A 567 11.03 29.84 -23.92
C TYR A 567 9.85 30.42 -24.71
N GLY A 568 9.02 31.23 -24.08
CA GLY A 568 7.84 31.83 -24.70
C GLY A 568 6.58 30.96 -24.61
N ASP A 569 5.60 31.21 -25.47
CA ASP A 569 4.34 30.48 -25.58
C ASP A 569 4.30 29.73 -26.90
N VAL A 570 4.25 28.40 -26.85
CA VAL A 570 4.32 27.58 -28.07
C VAL A 570 3.05 27.62 -28.92
N ASN A 571 1.93 28.15 -28.42
CA ASN A 571 0.75 28.48 -29.24
C ASN A 571 0.87 29.87 -29.89
N GLY A 572 1.78 30.72 -29.38
CA GLY A 572 2.10 32.05 -29.89
C GLY A 572 3.51 32.07 -30.49
N ASN A 573 4.41 32.84 -29.87
CA ASN A 573 5.82 32.89 -30.24
C ASN A 573 6.67 32.24 -29.15
N ALA A 574 7.57 31.36 -29.57
CA ALA A 574 8.43 30.62 -28.68
C ALA A 574 9.73 30.22 -29.36
N ILE A 575 10.67 29.75 -28.55
CA ILE A 575 11.90 29.11 -28.99
C ILE A 575 11.95 27.73 -28.32
N ILE A 576 12.15 26.69 -29.11
CA ILE A 576 12.52 25.36 -28.62
C ILE A 576 13.97 25.10 -28.98
N MET A 577 14.75 24.59 -28.05
CA MET A 577 16.16 24.24 -28.29
C MET A 577 16.49 22.84 -27.81
N THR A 578 17.52 22.24 -28.39
CA THR A 578 18.17 21.03 -27.88
C THR A 578 19.69 21.15 -27.99
N ALA A 579 20.42 20.58 -27.04
CA ALA A 579 21.87 20.48 -27.10
C ALA A 579 22.27 19.14 -27.74
N ASN A 580 23.27 19.14 -28.62
CA ASN A 580 23.83 17.92 -29.16
C ASN A 580 24.79 17.29 -28.13
N ALA A 581 24.53 16.06 -27.69
CA ALA A 581 25.44 15.34 -26.80
C ALA A 581 26.72 14.85 -27.53
N SER A 582 26.72 14.87 -28.87
CA SER A 582 27.82 14.35 -29.70
C SER A 582 28.80 15.41 -30.20
N ALA A 583 28.49 16.71 -30.02
CA ALA A 583 29.31 17.84 -30.44
C ALA A 583 28.96 19.11 -29.63
N MET A 584 29.87 20.08 -29.54
CA MET A 584 29.60 21.38 -28.91
C MET A 584 28.74 22.29 -29.81
N GLU A 585 27.46 21.93 -29.94
CA GLU A 585 26.47 22.65 -30.73
C GLU A 585 25.06 22.49 -30.15
N ALA A 586 24.17 23.40 -30.52
CA ALA A 586 22.76 23.34 -30.22
C ALA A 586 21.91 23.50 -31.49
N TYR A 587 20.67 23.04 -31.44
CA TYR A 587 19.68 23.23 -32.50
C TYR A 587 18.49 24.01 -31.95
N LYS A 588 18.02 24.98 -32.71
CA LYS A 588 16.96 25.92 -32.34
C LYS A 588 15.83 25.87 -33.36
N TRP A 589 14.59 25.84 -32.87
CA TRP A 589 13.38 26.03 -33.64
C TRP A 589 12.67 27.28 -33.17
N THR A 590 12.52 28.25 -34.07
CA THR A 590 11.70 29.43 -33.84
C THR A 590 10.25 29.07 -34.11
N ILE A 591 9.38 29.27 -33.12
CA ILE A 591 7.93 29.09 -33.24
C ILE A 591 7.32 30.47 -33.49
N THR A 592 6.51 30.59 -34.54
CA THR A 592 5.78 31.83 -34.86
C THR A 592 4.31 31.52 -35.05
N ASN A 593 3.45 32.16 -34.25
CA ASN A 593 2.01 31.91 -34.20
C ASN A 593 1.65 30.41 -34.13
N GLY A 594 2.34 29.66 -33.26
CA GLY A 594 2.09 28.25 -33.03
C GLY A 594 2.72 27.29 -34.03
N VAL A 595 3.46 27.79 -35.02
CA VAL A 595 4.07 26.96 -36.08
C VAL A 595 5.59 26.97 -35.95
N ALA A 596 6.18 25.78 -35.87
CA ALA A 596 7.63 25.62 -35.86
C ALA A 596 8.25 25.91 -37.24
N GLY A 597 9.29 26.74 -37.25
CA GLY A 597 10.22 26.85 -38.37
C GLY A 597 11.12 25.63 -38.52
N LYS A 598 12.11 25.72 -39.41
CA LYS A 598 13.15 24.69 -39.57
C LYS A 598 14.23 24.84 -38.51
N ALA A 599 14.89 23.73 -38.16
CA ALA A 599 16.02 23.75 -37.24
C ALA A 599 17.15 24.68 -37.74
N GLU A 600 17.72 25.44 -36.82
CA GLU A 600 18.92 26.26 -37.01
C GLU A 600 20.03 25.74 -36.07
N GLN A 601 21.24 25.55 -36.58
CA GLN A 601 22.39 25.13 -35.77
C GLN A 601 23.10 26.34 -35.15
N ILE A 602 23.48 26.20 -33.88
CA ILE A 602 24.32 27.15 -33.15
C ILE A 602 25.60 26.42 -32.75
N LEU A 603 26.73 26.83 -33.33
CA LEU A 603 28.05 26.33 -32.96
C LEU A 603 28.51 27.02 -31.68
N ILE A 604 28.91 26.26 -30.66
CA ILE A 604 29.25 26.82 -29.35
C ILE A 604 30.75 27.07 -29.28
N ASP A 605 31.14 28.30 -28.94
CA ASP A 605 32.54 28.68 -28.78
C ASP A 605 33.17 27.97 -27.58
N THR A 606 34.24 27.23 -27.85
CA THR A 606 35.05 26.51 -26.86
C THR A 606 36.48 27.05 -26.79
N SER A 607 36.75 28.16 -27.48
CA SER A 607 38.09 28.77 -27.57
C SER A 607 38.37 29.76 -26.44
N LEU A 608 37.34 30.31 -25.78
CA LEU A 608 37.47 31.28 -24.69
C LEU A 608 38.16 30.65 -23.46
N PRO A 609 39.40 31.06 -23.12
CA PRO A 609 40.16 30.44 -22.03
C PRO A 609 39.54 30.68 -20.66
N GLY A 610 39.63 29.68 -19.78
CA GLY A 610 39.19 29.79 -18.38
C GLY A 610 37.71 29.48 -18.15
N THR A 611 36.93 29.24 -19.21
CA THR A 611 35.55 28.79 -19.11
C THR A 611 35.46 27.28 -18.90
N PHE A 612 34.30 26.79 -18.44
CA PHE A 612 34.03 25.36 -18.38
C PHE A 612 33.84 24.69 -19.75
N LEU A 613 33.80 25.46 -20.84
CA LEU A 613 33.70 24.94 -22.20
C LEU A 613 35.06 24.84 -22.91
N THR A 614 36.12 25.44 -22.33
CA THR A 614 37.44 25.54 -22.96
C THR A 614 37.96 24.19 -23.46
N GLY A 615 38.11 24.07 -24.78
CA GLY A 615 38.68 22.89 -25.44
C GLY A 615 37.81 21.62 -25.41
N LEU A 616 36.55 21.70 -25.00
CA LEU A 616 35.65 20.56 -25.03
C LEU A 616 35.18 20.25 -26.46
N THR A 617 35.03 18.95 -26.77
CA THR A 617 34.46 18.49 -28.03
C THR A 617 32.98 18.14 -27.92
N THR A 618 32.49 17.85 -26.72
CA THR A 618 31.08 17.55 -26.42
C THR A 618 30.71 18.06 -25.03
N PRO A 619 29.43 18.34 -24.75
CA PRO A 619 28.96 18.73 -23.41
C PRO A 619 28.82 17.53 -22.44
N GLY A 620 29.14 16.31 -22.90
CA GLY A 620 28.99 15.07 -22.13
C GLY A 620 27.61 14.44 -22.26
N THR A 621 27.32 13.45 -21.39
CA THR A 621 26.07 12.69 -21.43
C THR A 621 24.86 13.53 -21.01
N ALA A 622 23.76 13.37 -21.75
CA ALA A 622 22.44 13.93 -21.43
C ALA A 622 22.43 15.44 -21.12
N PRO A 623 23.00 16.30 -21.99
CA PRO A 623 23.03 17.73 -21.77
C PRO A 623 21.62 18.32 -21.76
N GLN A 624 21.39 19.27 -20.86
CA GLN A 624 20.20 20.10 -20.82
C GLN A 624 20.52 21.47 -21.42
N ILE A 625 19.51 22.10 -22.02
CA ILE A 625 19.57 23.44 -22.57
C ILE A 625 18.37 24.24 -22.09
N PHE A 626 18.59 25.50 -21.71
CA PHE A 626 17.56 26.35 -21.12
C PHE A 626 17.56 27.71 -21.84
N PRO A 627 16.74 27.90 -22.89
CA PRO A 627 16.55 29.21 -23.48
C PRO A 627 15.91 30.14 -22.45
N LEU A 628 16.48 31.34 -22.32
CA LEU A 628 16.05 32.35 -21.34
C LEU A 628 15.23 33.45 -21.99
N ASP A 629 15.62 33.80 -23.22
CA ASP A 629 14.94 34.76 -24.07
C ASP A 629 15.39 34.56 -25.54
N GLU A 630 15.08 35.54 -26.39
CA GLU A 630 15.48 35.54 -27.82
C GLU A 630 16.99 35.67 -28.05
N ASN A 631 17.77 35.99 -27.01
CA ASN A 631 19.19 36.32 -27.12
C ASN A 631 20.09 35.33 -26.37
N TYR A 632 19.62 34.70 -25.30
CA TYR A 632 20.46 33.89 -24.42
C TYR A 632 19.88 32.53 -24.03
N PHE A 633 20.77 31.58 -23.76
CA PHE A 633 20.44 30.28 -23.21
C PHE A 633 21.55 29.76 -22.30
N TYR A 634 21.21 28.83 -21.39
CA TYR A 634 22.19 28.04 -20.65
C TYR A 634 22.43 26.68 -21.30
N LEU A 635 23.67 26.22 -21.23
CA LEU A 635 24.07 24.82 -21.46
C LEU A 635 24.60 24.20 -20.17
N ASP A 636 24.08 23.03 -19.80
CA ASP A 636 24.56 22.24 -18.67
C ASP A 636 24.48 20.73 -19.00
N GLY A 637 25.63 20.10 -19.22
CA GLY A 637 25.77 18.67 -19.48
C GLY A 637 26.81 18.04 -18.57
N ASN A 638 26.92 16.71 -18.57
CA ASN A 638 27.80 16.00 -17.63
C ASN A 638 29.29 16.37 -17.75
N ALA A 639 29.76 17.03 -18.80
CA ALA A 639 31.13 17.53 -18.89
C ALA A 639 31.26 19.05 -18.65
N THR A 640 30.15 19.75 -18.42
CA THR A 640 30.07 21.21 -18.28
C THR A 640 29.41 21.58 -16.95
N LEU A 641 29.24 22.88 -16.75
CA LEU A 641 28.36 23.47 -15.74
C LEU A 641 27.54 24.58 -16.40
N PRO A 642 26.50 25.13 -15.74
CA PRO A 642 25.67 26.16 -16.36
C PRO A 642 26.53 27.32 -16.87
N THR A 643 26.51 27.47 -18.19
CA THR A 643 27.25 28.49 -18.93
C THR A 643 26.26 29.26 -19.78
N LEU A 644 26.25 30.58 -19.62
CA LEU A 644 25.40 31.51 -20.37
C LEU A 644 26.02 31.77 -21.73
N ILE A 645 25.25 31.52 -22.78
CA ILE A 645 25.67 31.61 -24.17
C ILE A 645 24.65 32.46 -24.91
N ASP A 646 25.11 33.32 -25.82
CA ASP A 646 24.21 34.04 -26.71
C ASP A 646 23.78 33.19 -27.91
N MET A 647 22.75 33.62 -28.64
CA MET A 647 22.26 32.86 -29.81
C MET A 647 23.25 32.79 -30.99
N SER A 648 24.39 33.49 -30.93
CA SER A 648 25.50 33.31 -31.89
C SER A 648 26.44 32.17 -31.50
N GLY A 649 26.31 31.64 -30.27
CA GLY A 649 27.18 30.61 -29.72
C GLY A 649 28.36 31.15 -28.91
N THR A 650 28.42 32.46 -28.68
CA THR A 650 29.49 33.10 -27.91
C THR A 650 29.23 32.95 -26.41
N VAL A 651 30.26 32.58 -25.65
CA VAL A 651 30.17 32.51 -24.18
C VAL A 651 30.09 33.91 -23.58
N VAL A 652 29.09 34.15 -22.74
CA VAL A 652 28.77 35.46 -22.13
C VAL A 652 29.23 35.52 -20.66
N ASP A 653 28.78 34.55 -19.87
CA ASP A 653 29.07 34.42 -18.44
C ASP A 653 28.87 32.94 -18.03
N GLY A 654 29.11 32.59 -16.78
CA GLY A 654 28.73 31.27 -16.30
C GLY A 654 29.31 30.95 -14.93
N PHE A 655 29.08 29.72 -14.51
CA PHE A 655 29.50 29.26 -13.19
C PHE A 655 31.02 29.35 -12.94
N TYR A 656 31.83 29.47 -13.98
CA TYR A 656 33.29 29.63 -13.86
C TYR A 656 33.69 31.01 -13.30
N ASN A 657 32.76 31.97 -13.23
CA ASN A 657 32.98 33.30 -12.67
C ASN A 657 32.50 33.45 -11.22
N VAL A 658 31.93 32.42 -10.58
CA VAL A 658 31.38 32.55 -9.21
C VAL A 658 32.46 32.83 -8.16
N PRO A 659 32.16 33.52 -7.05
CA PRO A 659 33.15 33.78 -6.01
C PRO A 659 33.68 32.49 -5.38
N LYS A 660 34.99 32.43 -5.04
CA LYS A 660 35.63 31.27 -4.38
C LYS A 660 34.88 30.75 -3.13
N ALA A 661 34.29 31.65 -2.35
CA ALA A 661 33.50 31.28 -1.17
C ALA A 661 32.20 30.54 -1.51
N VAL A 662 31.74 30.64 -2.76
CA VAL A 662 30.61 29.90 -3.34
C VAL A 662 31.12 28.64 -4.06
N GLU A 663 32.33 28.69 -4.65
CA GLU A 663 32.97 27.58 -5.38
C GLU A 663 33.28 26.35 -4.54
N ASP A 664 33.68 26.51 -3.27
CA ASP A 664 34.30 25.48 -2.42
C ASP A 664 33.54 24.13 -2.41
N TRP A 665 32.24 24.13 -2.73
CA TRP A 665 31.38 22.94 -2.75
C TRP A 665 30.47 22.85 -3.99
N SER A 666 30.49 23.83 -4.91
CA SER A 666 29.65 23.80 -6.11
C SER A 666 30.25 22.97 -7.25
N VAL A 667 31.55 22.64 -7.16
CA VAL A 667 32.23 21.72 -8.06
C VAL A 667 33.55 21.30 -7.44
N GLY A 668 33.77 20.00 -7.28
CA GLY A 668 35.14 19.52 -7.30
C GLY A 668 35.72 19.86 -8.67
N LEU A 669 36.54 20.93 -8.77
CA LEU A 669 37.23 21.32 -10.00
C LEU A 669 38.05 20.16 -10.61
N GLY A 670 38.31 19.10 -9.83
CA GLY A 670 38.95 17.87 -10.27
C GLY A 670 38.07 16.87 -11.05
N SER A 671 36.73 16.92 -10.99
CA SER A 671 35.86 15.90 -11.62
C SER A 671 35.01 16.39 -12.80
N LYS A 672 34.83 17.71 -13.01
CA LYS A 672 34.10 18.30 -14.15
C LYS A 672 32.79 17.56 -14.52
N ALA A 673 32.01 17.14 -13.52
CA ALA A 673 30.78 16.39 -13.76
C ALA A 673 29.57 17.33 -13.61
N GLY A 674 28.93 17.73 -14.72
CA GLY A 674 27.73 18.57 -14.65
C GLY A 674 26.53 17.84 -14.07
N HIS A 675 25.57 18.63 -13.58
CA HIS A 675 24.53 18.15 -12.67
C HIS A 675 23.11 18.20 -13.27
N ASN A 676 22.96 18.83 -14.44
CA ASN A 676 21.87 18.74 -15.42
C ASN A 676 20.47 19.09 -14.87
N GLY A 677 20.35 20.33 -14.39
CA GLY A 677 19.06 20.96 -14.10
C GLY A 677 19.21 22.32 -13.44
N LEU A 678 18.66 23.37 -14.06
CA LEU A 678 18.64 24.74 -13.53
C LEU A 678 17.29 25.39 -13.84
N ILE A 679 16.82 26.25 -12.95
CA ILE A 679 15.68 27.12 -13.16
C ILE A 679 15.90 28.47 -12.48
N GLU A 680 15.62 29.56 -13.19
CA GLU A 680 15.62 30.91 -12.64
C GLU A 680 14.22 31.29 -12.17
N PHE A 681 14.12 32.13 -11.15
CA PHE A 681 12.86 32.73 -10.73
C PHE A 681 13.08 34.08 -10.03
N GLU A 682 12.05 34.91 -10.06
CA GLU A 682 11.97 36.15 -9.29
C GLU A 682 11.03 35.93 -8.09
N LEU A 683 11.33 36.57 -6.96
CA LEU A 683 10.44 36.58 -5.81
C LEU A 683 10.58 37.87 -5.02
N GLY A 684 9.52 38.68 -4.97
CA GLY A 684 9.52 39.94 -4.24
C GLY A 684 10.53 40.96 -4.79
N GLY A 685 10.78 40.97 -6.10
CA GLY A 685 11.72 41.87 -6.76
C GLY A 685 13.19 41.47 -6.65
N GLU A 686 13.48 40.26 -6.15
CA GLU A 686 14.83 39.70 -6.04
C GLU A 686 14.96 38.45 -6.93
N TYR A 687 16.18 38.19 -7.40
CA TYR A 687 16.45 37.18 -8.44
C TYR A 687 17.18 35.99 -7.87
N PHE A 688 16.66 34.80 -8.15
CA PHE A 688 17.13 33.54 -7.61
C PHE A 688 17.25 32.50 -8.71
N PHE A 689 18.05 31.48 -8.45
CA PHE A 689 18.02 30.27 -9.26
C PHE A 689 18.31 29.05 -8.41
N LEU A 690 17.74 27.94 -8.84
CA LEU A 690 17.90 26.63 -8.23
C LEU A 690 18.54 25.72 -9.27
N MET A 691 19.58 25.00 -8.88
CA MET A 691 20.19 24.01 -9.74
C MET A 691 20.52 22.72 -9.00
N ALA A 692 20.66 21.63 -9.73
CA ALA A 692 21.28 20.42 -9.22
C ALA A 692 22.73 20.73 -8.82
N SER A 693 23.08 20.44 -7.57
CA SER A 693 24.45 20.58 -7.06
C SER A 693 25.24 19.27 -7.18
N THR A 694 24.54 18.13 -7.14
CA THR A 694 25.08 16.78 -7.40
C THR A 694 23.95 15.90 -7.97
N ASN A 695 24.29 14.92 -8.82
CA ASN A 695 23.28 14.05 -9.48
C ASN A 695 23.37 12.57 -9.05
N THR A 696 24.53 12.14 -8.56
CA THR A 696 24.75 10.79 -7.98
C THR A 696 25.99 10.78 -7.10
N VAL A 697 27.10 11.27 -7.66
CA VAL A 697 28.41 11.32 -7.01
C VAL A 697 28.63 12.74 -6.48
N GLY A 698 29.05 12.86 -5.22
CA GLY A 698 29.25 14.13 -4.54
C GLY A 698 28.77 14.08 -3.09
N VAL A 699 29.01 15.16 -2.34
CA VAL A 699 28.61 15.27 -0.93
C VAL A 699 27.85 16.58 -0.72
N PRO A 700 26.55 16.52 -0.37
CA PRO A 700 25.69 15.33 -0.35
C PRO A 700 25.37 14.81 -1.77
N PRO A 701 25.03 13.52 -1.95
CA PRO A 701 24.72 12.94 -3.26
C PRO A 701 23.26 13.18 -3.68
N SER A 702 23.03 13.51 -4.95
CA SER A 702 21.70 13.85 -5.49
C SER A 702 21.04 15.00 -4.74
N ALA A 703 21.61 16.20 -4.83
CA ALA A 703 21.15 17.38 -4.12
C ALA A 703 21.03 18.58 -5.07
N PHE A 704 20.34 19.61 -4.59
CA PHE A 704 20.12 20.89 -5.27
C PHE A 704 20.66 22.02 -4.40
N ARG A 705 20.90 23.18 -5.02
CA ARG A 705 21.35 24.38 -4.32
C ARG A 705 20.62 25.61 -4.80
N LEU A 706 20.09 26.37 -3.83
CA LEU A 706 19.42 27.63 -4.06
C LEU A 706 20.43 28.77 -3.95
N PHE A 707 20.45 29.61 -4.98
CA PHE A 707 21.33 30.76 -5.10
C PHE A 707 20.53 32.04 -5.29
N LYS A 708 21.18 33.16 -4.99
CA LYS A 708 20.65 34.51 -5.18
C LYS A 708 21.64 35.34 -5.98
N TRP A 709 21.16 36.06 -6.99
CA TRP A 709 21.95 37.10 -7.64
C TRP A 709 21.92 38.41 -6.86
N ALA A 710 22.98 39.20 -7.00
CA ALA A 710 23.04 40.52 -6.36
C ALA A 710 21.98 41.49 -6.89
N ASN A 711 21.62 41.39 -8.17
CA ASN A 711 20.72 42.31 -8.86
C ASN A 711 20.19 41.68 -10.18
N ALA A 712 19.41 42.47 -10.93
CA ALA A 712 18.76 42.06 -12.18
C ALA A 712 19.72 41.73 -13.35
N ASN A 713 21.00 42.12 -13.26
CA ASN A 713 21.99 41.79 -14.28
C ASN A 713 22.39 40.31 -14.25
N LYS A 714 22.09 39.60 -13.16
CA LYS A 714 22.31 38.15 -12.99
C LYS A 714 23.76 37.70 -13.25
N GLU A 715 24.72 38.54 -12.88
CA GLU A 715 26.15 38.24 -13.03
C GLU A 715 26.59 37.13 -12.07
N PHE A 716 27.22 36.07 -12.58
CA PHE A 716 27.68 34.94 -11.77
C PHE A 716 28.74 35.36 -10.75
N ALA A 717 29.55 36.37 -11.07
CA ALA A 717 30.57 36.96 -10.19
C ALA A 717 30.03 37.56 -8.88
N ALA A 718 28.72 37.79 -8.78
CA ALA A 718 28.08 38.38 -7.61
C ALA A 718 27.01 37.46 -6.98
N VAL A 719 27.02 36.17 -7.29
CA VAL A 719 26.08 35.19 -6.73
C VAL A 719 26.39 34.90 -5.27
N LYS A 720 25.32 34.70 -4.48
CA LYS A 720 25.37 34.19 -3.11
C LYS A 720 24.71 32.81 -3.05
N SER A 721 25.30 31.90 -2.30
CA SER A 721 24.64 30.66 -1.92
C SER A 721 23.67 30.89 -0.76
N LEU A 722 22.49 30.27 -0.81
CA LEU A 722 21.56 30.21 0.31
C LEU A 722 21.62 28.85 1.01
N TRP A 723 21.04 27.79 0.42
CA TRP A 723 20.99 26.46 1.02
C TRP A 723 21.24 25.34 0.00
N THR A 724 21.78 24.22 0.49
CA THR A 724 21.80 22.92 -0.20
C THR A 724 20.64 22.06 0.32
N LEU A 725 19.87 21.46 -0.58
CA LEU A 725 18.66 20.69 -0.26
C LEU A 725 18.51 19.44 -1.15
N PRO A 726 18.20 18.26 -0.60
CA PRO A 726 18.19 17.92 0.83
C PRO A 726 19.60 18.00 1.44
N GLU A 727 19.73 18.27 2.74
CA GLU A 727 21.06 18.40 3.39
C GLU A 727 21.85 17.09 3.32
N ALA A 728 21.18 15.96 3.51
CA ALA A 728 21.78 14.63 3.38
C ALA A 728 21.81 14.09 1.93
N GLY A 729 21.20 14.83 1.00
CA GLY A 729 20.98 14.41 -0.39
C GLY A 729 19.84 13.39 -0.53
N MET A 730 19.46 13.07 -1.77
CA MET A 730 18.40 12.10 -2.06
C MET A 730 18.91 10.66 -2.16
N GLY A 731 20.21 10.45 -2.43
CA GLY A 731 20.79 9.12 -2.62
C GLY A 731 21.93 9.09 -3.61
N ALA A 732 22.58 7.93 -3.75
CA ALA A 732 23.71 7.72 -4.66
C ALA A 732 23.46 6.57 -5.66
N ALA A 733 22.19 6.22 -5.92
CA ALA A 733 21.85 5.26 -6.97
C ALA A 733 22.19 5.85 -8.35
N SER A 734 22.83 5.06 -9.21
CA SER A 734 23.27 5.55 -10.51
C SER A 734 22.10 5.77 -11.47
N ASN A 735 22.07 6.93 -12.13
CA ASN A 735 21.14 7.27 -13.19
C ASN A 735 21.91 7.71 -14.47
N ALA A 736 22.30 6.78 -15.35
CA ALA A 736 23.17 7.10 -16.51
C ALA A 736 22.63 8.20 -17.45
N TYR A 737 21.35 8.52 -17.38
CA TYR A 737 20.64 9.56 -18.11
C TYR A 737 20.61 10.93 -17.40
N ARG A 738 21.23 11.05 -16.22
CA ARG A 738 21.56 12.30 -15.50
C ARG A 738 20.37 13.22 -15.20
N THR A 739 19.18 12.69 -14.92
CA THR A 739 18.06 13.54 -14.50
C THR A 739 18.25 14.02 -13.07
N ALA A 740 18.50 15.31 -12.89
CA ALA A 740 18.30 16.03 -11.62
C ALA A 740 17.67 17.40 -11.93
N VAL A 741 16.34 17.44 -12.04
CA VAL A 741 15.62 18.61 -12.57
C VAL A 741 14.80 19.29 -11.48
N PRO A 742 14.93 20.63 -11.34
CA PRO A 742 14.04 21.43 -10.53
C PRO A 742 12.86 21.99 -11.35
N SER A 743 11.74 22.26 -10.67
CA SER A 743 10.64 23.09 -11.19
C SER A 743 10.13 24.00 -10.06
N ILE A 744 9.59 25.18 -10.39
CA ILE A 744 9.22 26.19 -9.40
C ILE A 744 7.87 26.80 -9.74
N GLU A 745 7.03 26.97 -8.72
CA GLU A 745 5.85 27.82 -8.79
C GLU A 745 6.00 29.00 -7.82
N VAL A 746 5.85 30.21 -8.35
CA VAL A 746 5.97 31.45 -7.57
C VAL A 746 4.59 32.01 -7.24
N ASN A 747 4.41 32.39 -5.98
CA ASN A 747 3.28 33.17 -5.50
C ASN A 747 3.80 34.52 -4.97
N GLU A 748 3.77 35.54 -5.82
CA GLU A 748 4.23 36.90 -5.47
C GLU A 748 3.40 37.54 -4.34
N THR A 749 2.10 37.23 -4.24
CA THR A 749 1.23 37.78 -3.20
C THR A 749 1.68 37.37 -1.80
N THR A 750 2.07 36.10 -1.65
CA THR A 750 2.53 35.54 -0.37
C THR A 750 4.06 35.54 -0.25
N LYS A 751 4.77 36.00 -1.29
CA LYS A 751 6.23 35.95 -1.42
C LYS A 751 6.79 34.56 -1.13
N THR A 752 6.14 33.55 -1.69
CA THR A 752 6.48 32.14 -1.52
C THR A 752 6.79 31.52 -2.87
N ALA A 753 7.85 30.73 -2.94
CA ALA A 753 8.16 29.86 -4.08
C ALA A 753 8.11 28.40 -3.61
N THR A 754 7.34 27.58 -4.31
CA THR A 754 7.31 26.14 -4.12
C THR A 754 8.33 25.50 -5.05
N LEU A 755 9.32 24.82 -4.45
CA LEU A 755 10.43 24.18 -5.15
C LEU A 755 10.13 22.68 -5.28
N TYR A 756 9.99 22.21 -6.51
CA TYR A 756 9.76 20.81 -6.85
C TYR A 756 11.07 20.20 -7.32
N LEU A 757 11.48 19.10 -6.70
CA LEU A 757 12.76 18.45 -6.97
C LEU A 757 12.55 17.03 -7.48
N TYR A 758 13.34 16.62 -8.46
CA TYR A 758 13.39 15.23 -8.90
C TYR A 758 14.81 14.83 -9.30
N THR A 759 15.31 13.74 -8.74
CA THR A 759 16.52 13.05 -9.21
C THR A 759 16.18 11.60 -9.57
N GLY A 760 16.49 11.20 -10.80
CA GLY A 760 16.28 9.83 -11.27
C GLY A 760 16.89 8.82 -10.32
N GLU A 761 16.16 7.73 -10.02
CA GLU A 761 16.53 6.65 -9.09
C GLU A 761 16.75 7.03 -7.62
N ASN A 762 16.75 8.31 -7.27
CA ASN A 762 17.13 8.77 -5.94
C ASN A 762 16.00 9.45 -5.19
N GLY A 763 15.02 10.05 -5.87
CA GLY A 763 13.85 10.58 -5.19
C GLY A 763 13.26 11.84 -5.78
N TYR A 764 12.23 12.34 -5.11
CA TYR A 764 11.51 13.56 -5.44
C TYR A 764 10.94 14.19 -4.18
N GLY A 765 10.75 15.50 -4.16
CA GLY A 765 10.31 16.20 -2.96
C GLY A 765 9.88 17.64 -3.23
N VAL A 766 9.30 18.25 -2.21
CA VAL A 766 8.81 19.63 -2.25
C VAL A 766 9.33 20.43 -1.08
N TYR A 767 9.81 21.63 -1.39
CA TYR A 767 10.27 22.61 -0.41
C TYR A 767 9.53 23.93 -0.62
N GLU A 768 9.42 24.71 0.44
CA GLU A 768 8.88 26.07 0.42
C GLU A 768 10.00 27.06 0.74
N PHE A 769 10.27 27.96 -0.20
CA PHE A 769 11.16 29.10 0.00
C PHE A 769 10.31 30.36 0.15
N LYS A 770 10.61 31.18 1.16
CA LYS A 770 9.85 32.41 1.42
C LYS A 770 10.75 33.62 1.60
N ASN A 771 10.34 34.74 1.02
CA ASN A 771 10.93 36.06 1.22
C ASN A 771 10.04 36.91 2.15
N ASN A 772 10.40 36.97 3.43
CA ASN A 772 9.68 37.69 4.49
C ASN A 772 10.01 39.19 4.54
N ALA A 773 10.72 39.76 3.55
CA ALA A 773 10.98 41.20 3.52
C ALA A 773 9.68 42.01 3.64
N ALA A 774 9.68 43.02 4.52
CA ALA A 774 8.54 43.92 4.71
C ALA A 774 8.10 44.52 3.36
N ASN A 775 6.78 44.69 3.18
CA ASN A 775 6.19 45.19 1.94
C ASN A 775 6.70 46.60 1.60
N SER A 776 7.70 46.67 0.73
CA SER A 776 8.07 47.87 -0.01
C SER A 776 7.70 47.71 -1.49
N LEU A 777 6.54 47.11 -1.78
CA LEU A 777 5.95 47.23 -3.10
C LEU A 777 5.35 48.64 -3.23
N LYS A 778 6.11 49.57 -3.81
CA LYS A 778 5.47 50.67 -4.55
C LYS A 778 4.84 50.03 -5.78
N THR A 779 3.52 50.04 -5.85
CA THR A 779 2.75 49.54 -7.01
C THR A 779 3.32 50.16 -8.28
N ILE A 780 3.93 49.34 -9.14
CA ILE A 780 4.36 49.76 -10.47
C ILE A 780 3.11 49.70 -11.35
N ASN A 781 2.64 50.86 -11.80
CA ASN A 781 1.54 50.97 -12.75
C ASN A 781 2.14 51.44 -14.09
N ASN A 782 2.53 50.50 -14.95
CA ASN A 782 3.12 50.84 -16.25
C ASN A 782 2.14 51.57 -17.19
N ASN A 783 0.84 51.54 -16.89
CA ASN A 783 -0.18 52.32 -17.60
C ASN A 783 -0.28 53.77 -17.09
N ALA A 784 0.33 54.10 -15.94
CA ALA A 784 0.26 55.43 -15.36
C ALA A 784 0.91 56.48 -16.27
N VAL A 785 1.99 56.13 -16.99
CA VAL A 785 2.70 57.00 -17.93
C VAL A 785 3.22 56.14 -19.08
N THR A 786 2.96 56.50 -20.33
CA THR A 786 3.52 55.85 -21.53
C THR A 786 4.72 56.65 -22.03
N VAL A 787 5.75 55.98 -22.54
CA VAL A 787 6.95 56.63 -23.10
C VAL A 787 6.99 56.42 -24.61
N PHE A 788 7.03 57.52 -25.35
CA PHE A 788 7.23 57.55 -26.80
C PHE A 788 8.68 57.95 -27.10
N VAL A 789 9.28 57.34 -28.10
CA VAL A 789 10.67 57.62 -28.50
C VAL A 789 10.68 58.23 -29.89
N ASN A 790 11.31 59.40 -30.02
CA ASN A 790 11.56 60.05 -31.31
C ASN A 790 13.03 60.48 -31.38
N ASN A 791 13.84 59.75 -32.16
CA ASN A 791 15.30 59.84 -32.10
C ASN A 791 15.79 59.78 -30.64
N ARG A 792 16.50 60.81 -30.18
CA ARG A 792 17.03 60.95 -28.81
C ARG A 792 16.06 61.61 -27.82
N THR A 793 14.85 61.93 -28.23
CA THR A 793 13.85 62.55 -27.37
C THR A 793 12.86 61.50 -26.87
N LEU A 794 12.75 61.39 -25.55
CA LEU A 794 11.69 60.64 -24.88
C LEU A 794 10.53 61.61 -24.60
N THR A 795 9.34 61.32 -25.09
CA THR A 795 8.11 62.06 -24.79
C THR A 795 7.22 61.20 -23.91
N LEU A 796 6.68 61.77 -22.84
CA LEU A 796 5.82 61.10 -21.87
C LEU A 796 4.35 61.42 -22.17
N SER A 797 3.44 60.48 -21.92
CA SER A 797 2.00 60.69 -22.18
C SER A 797 1.36 61.82 -21.38
N LYS A 798 2.02 62.29 -20.31
CA LYS A 798 1.65 63.46 -19.50
C LYS A 798 2.89 64.04 -18.82
N GLU A 799 2.76 65.23 -18.24
CA GLU A 799 3.79 65.80 -17.36
C GLU A 799 3.91 64.99 -16.06
N VAL A 800 5.15 64.71 -15.63
CA VAL A 800 5.43 63.87 -14.46
C VAL A 800 6.24 64.63 -13.41
N ALA A 801 6.05 64.29 -12.14
CA ALA A 801 6.81 64.88 -11.03
C ALA A 801 8.31 64.57 -11.12
N SER A 802 8.66 63.37 -11.60
CA SER A 802 10.06 63.03 -11.89
C SER A 802 10.18 61.95 -12.96
N VAL A 803 11.26 62.02 -13.74
CA VAL A 803 11.68 60.96 -14.65
C VAL A 803 13.18 60.70 -14.47
N ALA A 804 13.57 59.44 -14.43
CA ALA A 804 14.96 58.99 -14.40
C ALA A 804 15.17 57.92 -15.47
N VAL A 805 16.24 58.06 -16.24
CA VAL A 805 16.61 57.17 -17.33
C VAL A 805 17.91 56.50 -16.95
N TYR A 806 17.93 55.19 -16.99
CA TYR A 806 19.07 54.37 -16.66
C TYR A 806 19.53 53.62 -17.91
N SER A 807 20.84 53.38 -18.02
CA SER A 807 21.35 52.39 -18.97
C SER A 807 20.85 51.00 -18.56
N ILE A 808 20.96 50.03 -19.47
CA ILE A 808 20.72 48.62 -19.14
C ILE A 808 21.61 48.09 -18.02
N ALA A 809 22.78 48.71 -17.78
CA ALA A 809 23.67 48.41 -16.66
C ALA A 809 23.26 49.10 -15.34
N GLY A 810 22.07 49.75 -15.30
CA GLY A 810 21.54 50.43 -14.11
C GLY A 810 22.21 51.77 -13.78
N GLN A 811 23.13 52.26 -14.62
CA GLN A 811 23.75 53.58 -14.43
C GLN A 811 22.76 54.69 -14.78
N LEU A 812 22.67 55.72 -13.96
CA LEU A 812 21.81 56.87 -14.24
C LEU A 812 22.37 57.67 -15.44
N VAL A 813 21.60 57.74 -16.52
CA VAL A 813 21.96 58.41 -17.77
C VAL A 813 21.38 59.83 -17.84
N ALA A 814 20.13 60.00 -17.41
CA ALA A 814 19.48 61.30 -17.40
C ALA A 814 18.39 61.34 -16.32
N LYS A 815 18.11 62.53 -15.77
CA LYS A 815 16.98 62.75 -14.86
C LYS A 815 16.42 64.16 -15.00
N ALA A 816 15.12 64.29 -14.81
CA ALA A 816 14.43 65.58 -14.77
C ALA A 816 13.21 65.52 -13.84
N LYS A 817 12.67 66.69 -13.51
CA LYS A 817 11.45 66.87 -12.70
C LYS A 817 10.52 67.84 -13.40
N ASN A 818 9.21 67.66 -13.24
CA ASN A 818 8.17 68.50 -13.83
C ASN A 818 8.37 68.66 -15.35
N VAL A 819 8.44 67.53 -16.03
CA VAL A 819 8.66 67.47 -17.48
C VAL A 819 7.69 66.48 -18.14
N SER A 820 7.36 66.74 -19.39
CA SER A 820 6.68 65.81 -20.30
C SER A 820 7.62 65.23 -21.35
N SER A 821 8.90 65.61 -21.35
CA SER A 821 9.90 65.06 -22.27
C SER A 821 11.33 65.17 -21.71
N LEU A 822 12.24 64.37 -22.26
CA LEU A 822 13.66 64.36 -21.89
C LEU A 822 14.52 63.98 -23.10
N ASN A 823 15.60 64.72 -23.35
CA ASN A 823 16.59 64.38 -24.38
C ASN A 823 17.73 63.55 -23.78
N LEU A 824 18.16 62.52 -24.53
CA LEU A 824 19.31 61.69 -24.19
C LEU A 824 20.54 62.08 -25.02
N HIS A 825 21.72 61.89 -24.45
CA HIS A 825 22.99 62.25 -25.09
C HIS A 825 23.61 61.12 -25.91
N SER A 826 23.07 59.90 -25.81
CA SER A 826 23.57 58.71 -26.52
C SER A 826 22.42 57.83 -27.02
N ASN A 827 22.70 57.04 -28.06
CA ASN A 827 21.83 55.98 -28.55
C ASN A 827 22.01 54.73 -27.70
N GLY A 828 20.98 53.90 -27.60
CA GLY A 828 21.04 52.66 -26.85
C GLY A 828 19.71 52.24 -26.25
N VAL A 829 19.77 51.18 -25.44
CA VAL A 829 18.62 50.69 -24.68
C VAL A 829 18.66 51.31 -23.30
N PHE A 830 17.52 51.84 -22.86
CA PHE A 830 17.39 52.52 -21.59
C PHE A 830 16.16 52.03 -20.81
N VAL A 831 16.22 52.15 -19.48
CA VAL A 831 15.09 51.96 -18.58
C VAL A 831 14.63 53.33 -18.11
N VAL A 832 13.39 53.68 -18.41
CA VAL A 832 12.77 54.97 -18.06
C VAL A 832 11.82 54.73 -16.90
N LYS A 833 12.14 55.33 -15.76
CA LYS A 833 11.28 55.36 -14.57
C LYS A 833 10.63 56.73 -14.46
N ALA A 834 9.32 56.80 -14.61
CA ALA A 834 8.54 58.03 -14.52
C ALA A 834 7.56 57.96 -13.34
N THR A 835 7.47 59.03 -12.56
CA THR A 835 6.60 59.13 -11.38
C THR A 835 5.65 60.31 -11.52
N THR A 836 4.33 60.05 -11.48
CA THR A 836 3.29 61.09 -11.56
C THR A 836 3.28 61.98 -10.31
N PHE A 837 2.57 63.11 -10.35
CA PHE A 837 2.37 63.97 -9.17
C PHE A 837 1.58 63.27 -8.05
N ASP A 838 0.75 62.28 -8.40
CA ASP A 838 0.00 61.45 -7.46
C ASP A 838 0.84 60.29 -6.87
N GLY A 839 2.12 60.18 -7.25
CA GLY A 839 3.06 59.20 -6.70
C GLY A 839 3.07 57.84 -7.40
N GLU A 840 2.26 57.63 -8.43
CA GLU A 840 2.30 56.40 -9.24
C GLU A 840 3.59 56.33 -10.05
N THR A 841 4.19 55.14 -10.14
CA THR A 841 5.45 54.93 -10.87
C THR A 841 5.24 53.98 -12.05
N ALA A 842 5.64 54.39 -13.25
CA ALA A 842 5.72 53.57 -14.46
C ALA A 842 7.18 53.32 -14.82
N ILE A 843 7.51 52.11 -15.29
CA ILE A 843 8.85 51.73 -15.74
C ILE A 843 8.76 51.14 -17.14
N HIS A 844 9.46 51.76 -18.10
CA HIS A 844 9.47 51.35 -19.51
C HIS A 844 10.90 51.08 -19.99
N LYS A 845 11.11 49.96 -20.68
CA LYS A 845 12.31 49.73 -21.48
C LYS A 845 12.11 50.40 -22.84
N VAL A 846 13.03 51.26 -23.24
CA VAL A 846 12.94 52.01 -24.50
C VAL A 846 14.22 51.85 -25.31
N ILE A 847 14.08 51.85 -26.64
CA ILE A 847 15.21 51.78 -27.58
C ILE A 847 15.30 53.12 -28.29
N VAL A 848 16.43 53.79 -28.13
CA VAL A 848 16.72 55.12 -28.65
C VAL A 848 17.74 54.98 -29.77
N LYS A 849 17.30 55.32 -31.00
CA LYS A 849 18.08 55.17 -32.24
C LYS A 849 18.71 56.48 -32.67
#